data_AF-A0A2G2PG76-F1
#
_entry.id   AF-A0A2G2PG76-F1
#
_cell.length_a   1.000
_cell.length_b   1.000
_cell.length_c   1.000
_cell.angle_alpha   90.00
_cell.angle_beta   90.00
_cell.angle_gamma   90.00
#
_symmetry.space_group_name_H-M   'P 1'
#
loop_
_entity.id
_entity.type
_entity.pdbx_description
1 polymer ?
#
loop_
_entity_poly.entity_id
_entity_poly.type
_entity_poly.pdbx_seq_one_letter_code
_entity_poly.pdbx_strand_id
1 'polypeptide(L)'
;MNIKYLLVTITLLFFTACGSNNSSSATAKTVTGEFIDEKVQGLKYTCSSGEAGTTNINGEYTCNVGDNVSFYLNNILMGASVSAQTLPITPYSIFPNDNAAALNFARLLQSLNTNSNTNVIEINTSLENKILSDINFSSASFDTDVETSLGITLVSPSIAQIAMNTAILSVGASIPSDINNIPIADSGADLIVAISSTVSLNGLASSDADSNALSYLWEIKTKPNASVATLSDTSSFQPSFTADIDGIYIIELIVNDGYTNSSIDSIKVTASTTAIVPVLEDANISVAENAIAGTPIGNLNITSSGSSMITAITLSGTGNENFEVSVLGAVSVKVGAVFDSNTTATYNLTAIATSSSGNSSSVNLVISVIATSVSVSVVPTLANSTASVSEDASTGDVVGNMTISSSGNSVITSITLSGTGNENFEVSTSGVITVKAGASLDYETNQSYTLTAIATNSAGNSNSVTVSISVSNIVEVLALANSTASVLEDASTGGVVGNITISNSGNSAITSITLSGTGNENFEVSIAGVISVKAGASLNYNTTKTYNLSAIAVNAEGSSNSVTVTISVVNVLGNVAVLSASTGAISEGAATGSSVGSISITSVGDSNITAITLSGTGSGNFEVSSAGAITVKSGASLDYETTQTYNLTALATNAEGNSASVSVTISVLNIVEVASLVKSSGSVDENATTGNLVGTITITSAGDSNITVITLSGTGNGNFDVSTAGVVSVKAGASLDYETTKDYNLTAIATNLAGNSSSVGFNISILDILDTATFFIKSAVYDNNATSSVADDKLYIYFDQTIKSSSIDTNMSANYTLAGTGFIGSASASDYNDTIFHQHIISLDSASTALLINDTNISIATGILRDTFGNPSIYDANTTQAQKFRVLLKTELTISYPNNSSSDRDDGYYEKGKTRSYTDNANNTITDNVTGLIWQKEDDNTTKTWADASTYCSGLTLGGSSSWRVPNIEELSSLSDYNRTNPSINSIFTSTESYHYWSSTVFVSNTANAFTVIFDESVLSFIPKTSTVSIRCVRTGL
;
A
#
# COMPACT_ATOMS: atom_id res chain seq x y z
N MET A 1 15.99 -48.27 -15.68
CA MET A 1 17.04 -47.72 -14.80
C MET A 1 17.54 -46.43 -15.44
N ASN A 2 17.30 -45.30 -14.77
CA ASN A 2 18.04 -44.02 -14.74
C ASN A 2 18.79 -43.51 -15.98
N ILE A 3 18.90 -42.22 -16.30
CA ILE A 3 18.27 -40.94 -15.95
C ILE A 3 19.03 -39.91 -16.85
N LYS A 4 18.38 -38.81 -17.24
CA LYS A 4 18.95 -37.47 -17.57
C LYS A 4 19.57 -37.10 -18.94
N TYR A 5 18.98 -36.01 -19.46
CA TYR A 5 19.47 -34.88 -20.28
C TYR A 5 20.07 -35.14 -21.67
N LEU A 6 19.47 -34.53 -22.71
CA LEU A 6 20.07 -33.40 -23.42
C LEU A 6 19.09 -32.73 -24.42
N LEU A 7 19.28 -31.42 -24.52
CA LEU A 7 18.80 -30.41 -25.48
C LEU A 7 19.05 -30.77 -26.97
N VAL A 8 18.41 -30.02 -27.88
CA VAL A 8 18.84 -29.60 -29.26
C VAL A 8 17.83 -29.89 -30.42
N THR A 9 17.04 -28.85 -30.73
CA THR A 9 16.73 -28.18 -32.03
C THR A 9 16.39 -28.88 -33.36
N ILE A 10 15.55 -28.14 -34.15
CA ILE A 10 15.53 -27.93 -35.63
C ILE A 10 14.63 -28.86 -36.48
N THR A 11 13.40 -28.39 -36.79
CA THR A 11 12.85 -27.95 -38.12
C THR A 11 12.33 -29.11 -39.02
N LEU A 12 11.36 -29.01 -39.93
CA LEU A 12 10.79 -27.92 -40.74
C LEU A 12 9.45 -28.39 -41.40
N LEU A 13 8.48 -27.45 -41.54
CA LEU A 13 7.45 -27.20 -42.58
C LEU A 13 6.85 -28.34 -43.49
N PHE A 14 5.64 -28.34 -44.07
CA PHE A 14 4.40 -27.52 -44.15
C PHE A 14 3.34 -28.39 -44.87
N PHE A 15 2.04 -28.17 -44.64
CA PHE A 15 1.06 -27.88 -45.71
C PHE A 15 -0.26 -27.38 -45.11
N THR A 16 -0.73 -26.27 -45.67
CA THR A 16 -2.01 -25.59 -45.43
C THR A 16 -3.21 -26.42 -45.92
N ALA A 17 -4.28 -26.49 -45.12
CA ALA A 17 -5.64 -26.72 -45.60
C ALA A 17 -6.63 -25.92 -44.74
N CYS A 18 -7.49 -25.18 -45.42
CA CYS A 18 -8.54 -24.32 -44.88
C CYS A 18 -9.60 -25.16 -44.14
N GLY A 19 -10.06 -24.70 -42.97
CA GLY A 19 -11.12 -25.36 -42.20
C GLY A 19 -11.50 -24.54 -40.98
N SER A 20 -12.50 -23.68 -41.14
CA SER A 20 -13.18 -22.94 -40.07
C SER A 20 -13.59 -23.86 -38.92
N ASN A 21 -13.31 -23.47 -37.68
CA ASN A 21 -14.15 -23.81 -36.53
C ASN A 21 -13.98 -22.76 -35.43
N ASN A 22 -15.09 -22.09 -35.12
CA ASN A 22 -15.29 -21.29 -33.92
C ASN A 22 -14.82 -22.08 -32.69
N SER A 23 -13.90 -21.52 -31.93
CA SER A 23 -13.74 -21.84 -30.51
C SER A 23 -13.96 -20.56 -29.72
N SER A 24 -15.22 -20.35 -29.38
CA SER A 24 -15.62 -19.51 -28.27
C SER A 24 -14.80 -19.89 -27.04
N SER A 25 -14.08 -18.92 -26.48
CA SER A 25 -13.49 -19.01 -25.15
C SER A 25 -14.61 -19.29 -24.15
N ALA A 26 -14.78 -20.55 -23.76
CA ALA A 26 -15.71 -20.95 -22.72
C ALA A 26 -15.17 -20.46 -21.38
N THR A 27 -15.83 -19.47 -20.77
CA THR A 27 -15.69 -19.17 -19.36
C THR A 27 -15.92 -20.46 -18.57
N ALA A 28 -14.93 -20.90 -17.79
CA ALA A 28 -15.08 -22.06 -16.91
C ALA A 28 -16.27 -21.81 -15.97
N LYS A 29 -17.25 -22.71 -15.98
CA LYS A 29 -18.37 -22.63 -15.03
C LYS A 29 -17.86 -23.06 -13.66
N THR A 30 -18.02 -22.19 -12.67
CA THR A 30 -17.67 -22.46 -11.28
C THR A 30 -18.88 -22.95 -10.49
N VAL A 31 -18.64 -23.75 -9.45
CA VAL A 31 -19.60 -24.15 -8.42
C VAL A 31 -19.14 -23.59 -7.08
N THR A 32 -20.05 -22.94 -6.36
CA THR A 32 -19.84 -22.48 -4.99
C THR A 32 -20.68 -23.34 -4.06
N GLY A 33 -20.06 -23.90 -3.04
CA GLY A 33 -20.70 -24.72 -2.00
C GLY A 33 -20.27 -24.27 -0.61
N GLU A 34 -20.86 -24.85 0.43
CA GLU A 34 -20.57 -24.51 1.83
C GLU A 34 -20.05 -25.74 2.62
N PHE A 35 -19.15 -25.53 3.59
CA PHE A 35 -18.78 -26.52 4.60
C PHE A 35 -19.44 -26.20 5.95
N ILE A 36 -20.22 -27.15 6.50
CA ILE A 36 -21.12 -26.95 7.66
C ILE A 36 -20.87 -27.99 8.78
N ASP A 37 -20.46 -27.49 9.95
CA ASP A 37 -20.55 -28.09 11.31
C ASP A 37 -21.19 -27.03 12.22
N GLU A 38 -20.70 -25.80 12.08
CA GLU A 38 -21.45 -24.56 11.88
C GLU A 38 -20.87 -23.92 10.61
N LYS A 39 -21.18 -22.67 10.25
CA LYS A 39 -20.45 -22.02 9.13
C LYS A 39 -18.96 -21.94 9.47
N VAL A 40 -18.09 -22.68 8.78
CA VAL A 40 -16.66 -22.76 9.15
C VAL A 40 -15.84 -21.75 8.35
N GLN A 41 -15.34 -20.72 9.00
CA GLN A 41 -14.43 -19.72 8.44
C GLN A 41 -12.97 -20.13 8.60
N GLY A 42 -12.21 -20.06 7.50
CA GLY A 42 -10.76 -20.26 7.50
C GLY A 42 -10.30 -21.69 7.21
N LEU A 43 -11.20 -22.61 6.86
CA LEU A 43 -10.85 -23.99 6.49
C LEU A 43 -10.22 -23.99 5.09
N LYS A 44 -9.01 -24.52 4.95
CA LYS A 44 -8.31 -24.55 3.65
C LYS A 44 -8.93 -25.61 2.75
N TYR A 45 -8.95 -25.37 1.44
CA TYR A 45 -9.41 -26.36 0.46
C TYR A 45 -8.62 -26.34 -0.84
N THR A 46 -8.62 -27.47 -1.55
CA THR A 46 -8.08 -27.62 -2.91
C THR A 46 -9.05 -28.38 -3.81
N CYS A 47 -9.22 -27.93 -5.05
CA CYS A 47 -10.03 -28.54 -6.09
C CYS A 47 -9.17 -29.38 -7.03
N SER A 48 -9.73 -30.41 -7.66
CA SER A 48 -8.99 -31.31 -8.55
C SER A 48 -8.38 -30.64 -9.80
N SER A 49 -8.93 -29.52 -10.28
CA SER A 49 -8.32 -28.74 -11.37
C SER A 49 -7.23 -27.76 -10.93
N GLY A 50 -6.93 -27.68 -9.62
CA GLY A 50 -5.80 -26.92 -9.08
C GLY A 50 -6.16 -25.61 -8.36
N GLU A 51 -7.43 -25.23 -8.34
CA GLU A 51 -7.93 -24.12 -7.54
C GLU A 51 -7.77 -24.42 -6.05
N ALA A 52 -7.37 -23.43 -5.27
CA ALA A 52 -7.21 -23.58 -3.83
C ALA A 52 -7.59 -22.28 -3.12
N GLY A 53 -8.05 -22.39 -1.88
CA GLY A 53 -8.49 -21.25 -1.10
C GLY A 53 -8.74 -21.59 0.37
N THR A 54 -9.38 -20.65 1.05
CA THR A 54 -9.89 -20.80 2.42
C THR A 54 -11.34 -20.41 2.44
N THR A 55 -12.16 -21.14 3.19
CA THR A 55 -13.58 -20.83 3.33
C THR A 55 -13.79 -19.46 3.97
N ASN A 56 -14.80 -18.73 3.50
CA ASN A 56 -15.14 -17.41 4.02
C ASN A 56 -16.04 -17.51 5.28
N ILE A 57 -16.59 -16.38 5.76
CA ILE A 57 -17.46 -16.32 6.95
C ILE A 57 -18.75 -17.15 6.82
N ASN A 58 -19.18 -17.48 5.59
CA ASN A 58 -20.32 -18.34 5.32
C ASN A 58 -19.94 -19.82 5.20
N GLY A 59 -18.66 -20.17 5.31
CA GLY A 59 -18.18 -21.52 5.02
C GLY A 59 -18.05 -21.81 3.51
N GLU A 60 -18.13 -20.79 2.65
CA GLU A 60 -18.18 -20.99 1.20
C GLU A 60 -16.81 -21.33 0.59
N TYR A 61 -16.79 -22.31 -0.32
CA TYR A 61 -15.66 -22.66 -1.19
C TYR A 61 -16.09 -22.56 -2.66
N THR A 62 -15.15 -22.34 -3.57
CA THR A 62 -15.41 -22.27 -5.02
C THR A 62 -14.44 -23.17 -5.80
N CYS A 63 -14.99 -24.06 -6.64
CA CYS A 63 -14.27 -24.94 -7.56
C CYS A 63 -14.87 -24.88 -8.97
N ASN A 64 -14.27 -25.53 -9.97
CA ASN A 64 -14.91 -25.69 -11.27
C ASN A 64 -16.00 -26.78 -11.22
N VAL A 65 -17.02 -26.67 -12.07
CA VAL A 65 -18.06 -27.70 -12.18
C VAL A 65 -17.44 -29.04 -12.57
N GLY A 66 -17.65 -30.06 -11.73
CA GLY A 66 -17.12 -31.42 -11.93
C GLY A 66 -15.84 -31.72 -11.13
N ASP A 67 -15.31 -30.76 -10.38
CA ASP A 67 -14.18 -31.01 -9.49
C ASP A 67 -14.55 -31.84 -8.26
N ASN A 68 -13.54 -32.48 -7.68
CA ASN A 68 -13.58 -32.88 -6.28
C ASN A 68 -12.85 -31.83 -5.43
N VAL A 69 -13.44 -31.49 -4.28
CA VAL A 69 -12.86 -30.62 -3.25
C VAL A 69 -12.31 -31.46 -2.09
N SER A 70 -11.16 -31.05 -1.56
CA SER A 70 -10.51 -31.62 -0.39
C SER A 70 -10.26 -30.52 0.63
N PHE A 71 -10.52 -30.77 1.91
CA PHE A 71 -10.37 -29.78 2.99
C PHE A 71 -9.16 -30.08 3.87
N TYR A 72 -8.56 -29.04 4.44
CA TYR A 72 -7.33 -29.14 5.22
C TYR A 72 -7.38 -28.25 6.46
N LEU A 73 -6.83 -28.78 7.55
CA LEU A 73 -6.33 -27.99 8.67
C LEU A 73 -4.81 -27.97 8.57
N ASN A 74 -4.24 -26.78 8.51
CA ASN A 74 -2.84 -26.50 8.21
C ASN A 74 -2.42 -27.08 6.84
N ASN A 75 -1.80 -28.26 6.84
CA ASN A 75 -1.38 -29.02 5.65
C ASN A 75 -1.84 -30.49 5.73
N ILE A 76 -2.78 -30.79 6.62
CA ILE A 76 -3.26 -32.15 6.88
C ILE A 76 -4.61 -32.30 6.19
N LEU A 77 -4.77 -33.35 5.38
CA LEU A 77 -6.01 -33.65 4.68
C LEU A 77 -7.08 -34.12 5.69
N MET A 78 -8.24 -33.47 5.66
CA MET A 78 -9.38 -33.80 6.50
C MET A 78 -10.36 -34.70 5.73
N GLY A 79 -10.40 -35.98 6.11
CA GLY A 79 -11.33 -36.96 5.54
C GLY A 79 -11.13 -37.23 4.05
N ALA A 80 -12.19 -37.69 3.39
CA ALA A 80 -12.21 -38.00 1.97
C ALA A 80 -12.44 -36.75 1.09
N SER A 81 -11.87 -36.75 -0.11
CA SER A 81 -12.23 -35.79 -1.15
C SER A 81 -13.66 -36.06 -1.66
N VAL A 82 -14.46 -35.01 -1.79
CA VAL A 82 -15.88 -35.10 -2.17
C VAL A 82 -16.15 -34.24 -3.41
N SER A 83 -17.17 -34.57 -4.20
CA SER A 83 -17.50 -33.77 -5.39
C SER A 83 -17.95 -32.36 -5.00
N ALA A 84 -17.41 -31.34 -5.66
CA ALA A 84 -17.78 -29.95 -5.47
C ALA A 84 -19.24 -29.75 -5.91
N GLN A 85 -20.06 -29.24 -4.98
CA GLN A 85 -21.52 -29.22 -5.10
C GLN A 85 -22.10 -28.02 -4.36
N THR A 86 -23.31 -27.60 -4.75
CA THR A 86 -24.04 -26.53 -4.06
C THR A 86 -24.72 -27.00 -2.78
N LEU A 87 -24.83 -28.32 -2.57
CA LEU A 87 -25.32 -28.88 -1.31
C LEU A 87 -24.24 -28.78 -0.22
N PRO A 88 -24.62 -28.51 1.04
CA PRO A 88 -23.67 -28.45 2.15
C PRO A 88 -22.81 -29.71 2.24
N ILE A 89 -21.50 -29.52 2.36
CA ILE A 89 -20.55 -30.56 2.77
C ILE A 89 -20.44 -30.47 4.29
N THR A 90 -20.52 -31.59 4.97
CA THR A 90 -20.47 -31.67 6.44
C THR A 90 -19.35 -32.61 6.89
N PRO A 91 -19.01 -32.67 8.18
CA PRO A 91 -18.15 -33.73 8.72
C PRO A 91 -18.59 -35.13 8.29
N TYR A 92 -19.90 -35.39 8.23
CA TYR A 92 -20.44 -36.67 7.72
C TYR A 92 -20.16 -36.88 6.23
N SER A 93 -20.10 -35.82 5.42
CA SER A 93 -19.80 -35.94 3.98
C SER A 93 -18.37 -36.41 3.72
N ILE A 94 -17.40 -35.95 4.53
CA ILE A 94 -15.99 -36.30 4.37
C ILE A 94 -15.59 -37.55 5.19
N PHE A 95 -16.42 -38.00 6.14
CA PHE A 95 -16.31 -39.28 6.86
C PHE A 95 -17.57 -40.14 6.68
N PRO A 96 -17.94 -40.55 5.45
CA PRO A 96 -19.24 -41.14 5.15
C PRO A 96 -19.51 -42.51 5.78
N ASN A 97 -18.49 -43.18 6.32
CA ASN A 97 -18.60 -44.52 6.93
C ASN A 97 -18.03 -44.56 8.36
N ASP A 98 -17.76 -43.41 8.97
CA ASP A 98 -17.14 -43.34 10.30
C ASP A 98 -17.72 -42.16 11.09
N ASN A 99 -18.88 -42.40 11.71
CA ASN A 99 -19.59 -41.39 12.51
C ASN A 99 -18.76 -40.93 13.71
N ALA A 100 -17.92 -41.80 14.28
CA ALA A 100 -17.04 -41.45 15.38
C ALA A 100 -15.95 -40.48 14.90
N ALA A 101 -15.36 -40.73 13.73
CA ALA A 101 -14.41 -39.81 13.12
C ALA A 101 -15.05 -38.47 12.72
N ALA A 102 -16.27 -38.49 12.18
CA ALA A 102 -17.04 -37.27 11.88
C ALA A 102 -17.27 -36.43 13.14
N LEU A 103 -17.70 -37.06 14.24
CA LEU A 103 -17.92 -36.40 15.52
C LEU A 103 -16.61 -35.87 16.12
N ASN A 104 -15.53 -36.64 16.06
CA ASN A 104 -14.22 -36.20 16.53
C ASN A 104 -13.66 -35.03 15.71
N PHE A 105 -13.93 -34.99 14.41
CA PHE A 105 -13.60 -33.84 13.57
C PHE A 105 -14.41 -32.59 13.93
N ALA A 106 -15.72 -32.72 14.16
CA ALA A 106 -16.56 -31.62 14.63
C ALA A 106 -16.11 -31.08 15.99
N ARG A 107 -15.78 -31.99 16.94
CA ARG A 107 -15.20 -31.61 18.24
C ARG A 107 -13.92 -30.81 18.09
N LEU A 108 -13.04 -31.19 17.16
CA LEU A 108 -11.81 -30.45 16.89
C LEU A 108 -12.13 -29.05 16.34
N LEU A 109 -12.99 -28.93 15.33
CA LEU A 109 -13.38 -27.64 14.74
C LEU A 109 -13.96 -26.67 15.78
N GLN A 110 -14.92 -27.15 16.59
CA GLN A 110 -15.57 -26.33 17.61
C GLN A 110 -14.61 -25.94 18.75
N SER A 111 -13.63 -26.79 19.06
CA SER A 111 -12.59 -26.48 20.06
C SER A 111 -11.52 -25.50 19.55
N LEU A 112 -11.38 -25.37 18.23
CA LEU A 112 -10.51 -24.38 17.59
C LEU A 112 -11.20 -23.02 17.41
N ASN A 113 -12.48 -22.88 17.76
CA ASN A 113 -13.21 -21.64 17.53
C ASN A 113 -12.64 -20.48 18.37
N THR A 114 -12.27 -19.36 17.74
CA THR A 114 -11.83 -18.13 18.43
C THR A 114 -12.97 -17.19 18.81
N ASN A 115 -14.13 -17.33 18.19
CA ASN A 115 -15.22 -16.40 18.37
C ASN A 115 -16.18 -16.89 19.47
N SER A 116 -16.90 -15.94 20.07
CA SER A 116 -17.96 -16.21 21.06
C SER A 116 -19.37 -16.13 20.44
N ASN A 117 -19.46 -16.10 19.11
CA ASN A 117 -20.74 -16.05 18.40
C ASN A 117 -21.21 -17.48 18.14
N THR A 118 -22.49 -17.77 18.39
CA THR A 118 -22.99 -19.15 18.47
C THR A 118 -23.24 -19.86 17.13
N ASN A 119 -22.90 -19.25 15.98
CA ASN A 119 -23.36 -19.72 14.66
C ASN A 119 -22.27 -19.77 13.56
N VAL A 120 -21.00 -19.49 13.89
CA VAL A 120 -19.87 -19.50 12.95
C VAL A 120 -18.65 -20.04 13.71
N ILE A 121 -17.91 -20.96 13.13
CA ILE A 121 -16.62 -21.43 13.65
C ILE A 121 -15.51 -20.64 12.97
N GLU A 122 -14.77 -19.82 13.71
CA GLU A 122 -13.58 -19.13 13.22
C GLU A 122 -12.32 -19.89 13.67
N ILE A 123 -11.56 -20.45 12.72
CA ILE A 123 -10.41 -21.31 13.06
C ILE A 123 -9.27 -20.51 13.69
N ASN A 124 -8.91 -20.89 14.92
CA ASN A 124 -7.72 -20.37 15.60
C ASN A 124 -6.44 -20.87 14.92
N THR A 125 -5.87 -20.05 14.05
CA THR A 125 -4.61 -20.34 13.34
C THR A 125 -3.42 -20.62 14.27
N SER A 126 -3.42 -20.11 15.52
CA SER A 126 -2.36 -20.41 16.49
C SER A 126 -2.47 -21.81 17.10
N LEU A 127 -3.68 -22.32 17.26
CA LEU A 127 -3.94 -23.70 17.70
C LEU A 127 -3.87 -24.68 16.53
N GLU A 128 -4.32 -24.28 15.34
CA GLU A 128 -4.23 -25.07 14.11
C GLU A 128 -2.80 -25.54 13.82
N ASN A 129 -1.80 -24.68 14.05
CA ASN A 129 -0.38 -25.01 13.88
C ASN A 129 0.16 -26.04 14.88
N LYS A 130 -0.58 -26.37 15.93
CA LYS A 130 -0.22 -27.38 16.94
C LYS A 130 -0.90 -28.74 16.69
N ILE A 131 -1.71 -28.87 15.64
CA ILE A 131 -2.37 -30.15 15.30
C ILE A 131 -1.31 -31.16 14.84
N LEU A 132 -1.41 -32.40 15.33
CA LEU A 132 -0.54 -33.51 14.96
C LEU A 132 -0.66 -33.82 13.46
N SER A 133 0.48 -33.99 12.77
CA SER A 133 0.52 -34.26 11.33
C SER A 133 -0.14 -35.57 10.90
N ASP A 134 -0.33 -36.51 11.83
CA ASP A 134 -0.84 -37.86 11.66
C ASP A 134 -2.09 -38.13 12.50
N ILE A 135 -2.90 -37.09 12.75
CA ILE A 135 -4.14 -37.20 13.53
C ILE A 135 -5.06 -38.30 13.00
N ASN A 136 -5.47 -39.21 13.89
CA ASN A 136 -6.38 -40.30 13.58
C ASN A 136 -7.71 -40.10 14.31
N PHE A 137 -8.71 -39.61 13.57
CA PHE A 137 -10.05 -39.30 14.11
C PHE A 137 -10.82 -40.54 14.60
N SER A 138 -10.41 -41.73 14.21
CA SER A 138 -11.03 -43.00 14.64
C SER A 138 -10.29 -43.64 15.83
N SER A 139 -9.24 -43.00 16.35
CA SER A 139 -8.42 -43.54 17.44
C SER A 139 -9.16 -43.47 18.78
N ALA A 140 -9.08 -44.55 19.57
CA ALA A 140 -9.55 -44.55 20.96
C ALA A 140 -8.76 -43.58 21.86
N SER A 141 -7.56 -43.17 21.45
CA SER A 141 -6.72 -42.19 22.14
C SER A 141 -6.91 -40.75 21.63
N PHE A 142 -7.84 -40.52 20.70
CA PHE A 142 -8.02 -39.23 20.03
C PHE A 142 -8.05 -38.04 21.01
N ASP A 143 -8.86 -38.12 22.06
CA ASP A 143 -8.99 -37.06 23.07
C ASP A 143 -7.64 -36.74 23.71
N THR A 144 -6.93 -37.75 24.19
CA THR A 144 -5.65 -37.56 24.87
C THR A 144 -4.58 -37.00 23.92
N ASP A 145 -4.51 -37.51 22.70
CA ASP A 145 -3.51 -37.11 21.72
C ASP A 145 -3.71 -35.64 21.30
N VAL A 146 -4.95 -35.24 21.05
CA VAL A 146 -5.31 -33.88 20.60
C VAL A 146 -5.22 -32.87 21.74
N GLU A 147 -5.76 -33.16 22.91
CA GLU A 147 -5.70 -32.27 24.07
C GLU A 147 -4.26 -32.01 24.52
N THR A 148 -3.41 -33.05 24.50
CA THR A 148 -1.98 -32.91 24.82
C THR A 148 -1.26 -32.03 23.80
N SER A 149 -1.56 -32.19 22.51
CA SER A 149 -0.90 -31.42 21.45
C SER A 149 -1.33 -29.95 21.44
N LEU A 150 -2.64 -29.69 21.63
CA LEU A 150 -3.21 -28.35 21.57
C LEU A 150 -3.09 -27.57 22.89
N GLY A 151 -3.07 -28.27 24.02
CA GLY A 151 -3.09 -27.69 25.36
C GLY A 151 -4.45 -27.11 25.74
N ILE A 152 -5.53 -27.71 25.24
CA ILE A 152 -6.93 -27.34 25.49
C ILE A 152 -7.73 -28.58 25.90
N THR A 153 -8.89 -28.38 26.53
CA THR A 153 -9.90 -29.44 26.69
C THR A 153 -10.83 -29.41 25.48
N LEU A 154 -11.07 -30.56 24.86
CA LEU A 154 -11.99 -30.65 23.73
C LEU A 154 -13.44 -30.46 24.18
N VAL A 155 -14.26 -29.90 23.29
CA VAL A 155 -15.72 -29.89 23.44
C VAL A 155 -16.22 -31.33 23.63
N SER A 156 -17.12 -31.53 24.60
CA SER A 156 -17.65 -32.86 24.91
C SER A 156 -18.39 -33.45 23.70
N PRO A 157 -18.37 -34.78 23.49
CA PRO A 157 -19.04 -35.41 22.37
C PRO A 157 -20.51 -35.03 22.19
N SER A 158 -21.29 -34.95 23.28
CA SER A 158 -22.72 -34.61 23.22
C SER A 158 -22.96 -33.17 22.75
N ILE A 159 -22.19 -32.20 23.26
CA ILE A 159 -22.30 -30.80 22.84
C ILE A 159 -21.92 -30.65 21.37
N ALA A 160 -20.82 -31.26 20.93
CA ALA A 160 -20.37 -31.16 19.55
C ALA A 160 -21.36 -31.79 18.57
N GLN A 161 -21.95 -32.92 18.95
CA GLN A 161 -22.96 -33.61 18.18
C GLN A 161 -24.24 -32.78 18.03
N ILE A 162 -24.67 -32.07 19.08
CA ILE A 162 -25.83 -31.19 19.05
C ILE A 162 -25.57 -29.99 18.15
N ALA A 163 -24.43 -29.32 18.28
CA ALA A 163 -24.08 -28.16 17.47
C ALA A 163 -24.02 -28.51 15.97
N MET A 164 -23.30 -29.58 15.63
CA MET A 164 -23.20 -30.11 14.28
C MET A 164 -24.56 -30.42 13.67
N ASN A 165 -25.38 -31.21 14.37
CA ASN A 165 -26.70 -31.62 13.89
C ASN A 165 -27.65 -30.44 13.74
N THR A 166 -27.59 -29.49 14.67
CA THR A 166 -28.42 -28.26 14.60
C THR A 166 -28.06 -27.44 13.37
N ALA A 167 -26.78 -27.26 13.07
CA ALA A 167 -26.35 -26.51 11.90
C ALA A 167 -26.75 -27.22 10.59
N ILE A 168 -26.56 -28.53 10.50
CA ILE A 168 -26.94 -29.35 9.34
C ILE A 168 -28.45 -29.22 9.06
N LEU A 169 -29.29 -29.33 10.10
CA LEU A 169 -30.73 -29.18 9.97
C LEU A 169 -31.13 -27.74 9.59
N SER A 170 -30.39 -26.72 10.07
CA SER A 170 -30.69 -25.31 9.77
C SER A 170 -30.53 -24.95 8.29
N VAL A 171 -29.70 -25.69 7.55
CA VAL A 171 -29.50 -25.53 6.10
C VAL A 171 -30.31 -26.53 5.28
N GLY A 172 -31.22 -27.28 5.92
CA GLY A 172 -32.10 -28.26 5.26
C GLY A 172 -31.38 -29.53 4.79
N ALA A 173 -30.18 -29.81 5.30
CA ALA A 173 -29.45 -31.04 5.03
C ALA A 173 -29.87 -32.16 6.00
N SER A 174 -29.77 -33.42 5.56
CA SER A 174 -30.15 -34.59 6.37
C SER A 174 -28.98 -35.11 7.21
N ILE A 175 -29.25 -35.45 8.47
CA ILE A 175 -28.31 -36.18 9.34
C ILE A 175 -28.40 -37.69 9.03
N PRO A 176 -27.29 -38.46 9.06
CA PRO A 176 -27.34 -39.91 8.93
C PRO A 176 -28.18 -40.57 10.03
N SER A 177 -28.98 -41.59 9.70
CA SER A 177 -29.93 -42.27 10.58
C SER A 177 -29.34 -43.13 11.70
N ASP A 178 -28.02 -43.16 11.87
CA ASP A 178 -27.30 -44.22 12.59
C ASP A 178 -26.53 -43.68 13.83
N ILE A 179 -27.13 -42.77 14.62
CA ILE A 179 -26.54 -42.23 15.86
C ILE A 179 -27.19 -42.88 17.08
N ASN A 180 -26.39 -43.52 17.96
CA ASN A 180 -26.85 -44.22 19.18
C ASN A 180 -26.90 -43.29 20.41
N ASN A 181 -28.01 -43.27 21.11
CA ASN A 181 -28.32 -42.57 22.34
C ASN A 181 -28.03 -43.47 23.55
N ILE A 182 -27.68 -42.90 24.70
CA ILE A 182 -27.34 -43.68 25.92
C ILE A 182 -28.64 -44.12 26.63
N PRO A 183 -28.77 -45.38 27.08
CA PRO A 183 -29.98 -45.86 27.76
C PRO A 183 -30.08 -45.38 29.21
N ILE A 184 -31.28 -45.41 29.78
CA ILE A 184 -31.62 -44.95 31.14
C ILE A 184 -32.12 -46.14 31.98
N ALA A 185 -31.49 -46.38 33.14
CA ALA A 185 -31.93 -47.39 34.11
C ALA A 185 -33.02 -46.85 35.06
N ASP A 186 -34.00 -47.69 35.38
CA ASP A 186 -35.02 -47.46 36.44
C ASP A 186 -35.20 -48.74 37.25
N SER A 187 -34.86 -48.68 38.53
CA SER A 187 -34.83 -49.79 39.50
C SER A 187 -36.09 -49.93 40.35
N GLY A 188 -37.04 -48.99 40.23
CA GLY A 188 -38.29 -48.95 40.98
C GLY A 188 -38.23 -48.27 42.35
N ALA A 189 -39.40 -48.14 43.00
CA ALA A 189 -39.53 -47.46 44.29
C ALA A 189 -39.09 -48.32 45.48
N ASP A 190 -38.66 -47.66 46.56
CA ASP A 190 -38.26 -48.28 47.82
C ASP A 190 -39.36 -49.18 48.45
N LEU A 191 -38.95 -50.27 49.08
CA LEU A 191 -39.85 -51.30 49.63
C LEU A 191 -39.70 -51.49 51.15
N ILE A 192 -40.78 -51.88 51.82
CA ILE A 192 -40.78 -52.33 53.22
C ILE A 192 -41.44 -53.71 53.29
N VAL A 193 -40.76 -54.68 53.87
CA VAL A 193 -41.19 -56.09 53.85
C VAL A 193 -41.01 -56.78 55.21
N ALA A 194 -41.70 -57.88 55.43
CA ALA A 194 -41.45 -58.73 56.60
C ALA A 194 -40.16 -59.53 56.41
N ILE A 195 -39.47 -59.86 57.50
CA ILE A 195 -38.29 -60.73 57.44
C ILE A 195 -38.68 -62.10 56.86
N SER A 196 -37.75 -62.71 56.11
CA SER A 196 -37.91 -63.96 55.37
C SER A 196 -38.91 -63.90 54.20
N SER A 197 -39.37 -62.72 53.81
CA SER A 197 -40.16 -62.55 52.58
C SER A 197 -39.27 -62.52 51.35
N THR A 198 -39.81 -63.01 50.23
CA THR A 198 -39.20 -62.85 48.90
C THR A 198 -39.58 -61.50 48.32
N VAL A 199 -38.57 -60.70 47.99
CA VAL A 199 -38.67 -59.38 47.38
C VAL A 199 -38.46 -59.54 45.88
N SER A 200 -39.39 -59.03 45.06
CA SER A 200 -39.25 -58.99 43.60
C SER A 200 -38.87 -57.58 43.16
N LEU A 201 -37.85 -57.47 42.32
CA LEU A 201 -37.38 -56.22 41.70
C LEU A 201 -37.90 -56.17 40.25
N ASN A 202 -37.97 -54.97 39.65
CA ASN A 202 -38.46 -54.79 38.29
C ASN A 202 -37.74 -53.63 37.59
N GLY A 203 -37.01 -53.96 36.52
CA GLY A 203 -36.26 -53.01 35.70
C GLY A 203 -36.98 -52.57 34.42
N LEU A 204 -38.21 -53.03 34.16
CA LEU A 204 -38.93 -52.80 32.89
C LEU A 204 -39.22 -51.32 32.56
N ALA A 205 -39.12 -50.43 33.55
CA ALA A 205 -39.26 -48.99 33.33
C ALA A 205 -37.98 -48.35 32.74
N SER A 206 -36.88 -49.11 32.67
CA SER A 206 -35.66 -48.69 31.97
C SER A 206 -35.96 -48.49 30.48
N SER A 207 -35.34 -47.48 29.88
CA SER A 207 -35.67 -47.06 28.51
C SER A 207 -34.43 -46.71 27.69
N ASP A 208 -34.57 -46.85 26.39
CA ASP A 208 -33.60 -46.39 25.41
C ASP A 208 -34.33 -45.49 24.39
N ALA A 209 -33.72 -44.35 24.05
CA ALA A 209 -34.33 -43.37 23.16
C ALA A 209 -34.39 -43.87 21.70
N ASP A 210 -33.54 -44.82 21.33
CA ASP A 210 -33.49 -45.44 20.00
C ASP A 210 -34.29 -46.74 19.94
N SER A 211 -34.96 -47.10 21.03
CA SER A 211 -35.72 -48.34 21.18
C SER A 211 -34.88 -49.60 20.96
N ASN A 212 -33.57 -49.54 21.24
CA ASN A 212 -32.71 -50.71 21.25
C ASN A 212 -33.06 -51.66 22.41
N ALA A 213 -32.76 -52.94 22.22
CA ALA A 213 -33.07 -53.96 23.21
C ALA A 213 -32.12 -53.86 24.41
N LEU A 214 -32.69 -53.70 25.62
CA LEU A 214 -31.91 -53.56 26.85
C LEU A 214 -31.52 -54.91 27.47
N SER A 215 -30.28 -54.98 27.93
CA SER A 215 -29.76 -55.98 28.86
C SER A 215 -29.58 -55.37 30.25
N TYR A 216 -29.68 -56.19 31.30
CA TYR A 216 -29.75 -55.73 32.69
C TYR A 216 -28.58 -56.27 33.51
N LEU A 217 -28.14 -55.50 34.49
CA LEU A 217 -27.16 -55.92 35.48
C LEU A 217 -27.54 -55.38 36.87
N TRP A 218 -27.90 -56.29 37.77
CA TRP A 218 -28.29 -55.99 39.14
C TRP A 218 -27.22 -56.40 40.15
N GLU A 219 -26.99 -55.58 41.18
CA GLU A 219 -26.04 -55.85 42.27
C GLU A 219 -26.62 -55.46 43.63
N ILE A 220 -26.53 -56.33 44.65
CA ILE A 220 -26.81 -55.94 46.04
C ILE A 220 -25.60 -55.18 46.57
N LYS A 221 -25.68 -53.84 46.57
CA LYS A 221 -24.62 -52.96 47.03
C LYS A 221 -24.39 -53.02 48.53
N THR A 222 -25.46 -53.04 49.32
CA THR A 222 -25.38 -53.21 50.78
C THR A 222 -26.52 -54.08 51.31
N LYS A 223 -26.26 -54.82 52.39
CA LYS A 223 -27.22 -55.65 53.10
C LYS A 223 -26.92 -55.69 54.61
N PRO A 224 -27.89 -56.01 55.48
CA PRO A 224 -27.67 -56.06 56.92
C PRO A 224 -26.55 -57.03 57.32
N ASN A 225 -25.88 -56.75 58.43
CA ASN A 225 -24.80 -57.60 58.92
C ASN A 225 -25.35 -59.01 59.26
N ALA A 226 -24.63 -60.06 58.85
CA ALA A 226 -25.08 -61.46 58.86
C ALA A 226 -26.17 -61.87 57.83
N SER A 227 -26.62 -60.97 56.95
CA SER A 227 -27.48 -61.35 55.83
C SER A 227 -26.71 -62.16 54.77
N VAL A 228 -27.28 -63.30 54.37
CA VAL A 228 -26.80 -64.16 53.28
C VAL A 228 -27.59 -63.97 51.98
N ALA A 229 -28.45 -62.94 51.90
CA ALA A 229 -29.25 -62.64 50.72
C ALA A 229 -28.42 -62.53 49.43
N THR A 230 -28.93 -63.15 48.37
CA THR A 230 -28.41 -63.15 47.00
C THR A 230 -29.57 -62.96 46.01
N LEU A 231 -29.30 -62.29 44.89
CA LEU A 231 -30.28 -62.16 43.80
C LEU A 231 -30.46 -63.50 43.07
N SER A 232 -31.67 -63.75 42.57
CA SER A 232 -32.03 -64.97 41.85
C SER A 232 -31.35 -65.05 40.48
N ASP A 233 -31.21 -63.92 39.79
CA ASP A 233 -30.53 -63.79 38.49
C ASP A 233 -30.16 -62.31 38.24
N THR A 234 -28.89 -61.96 38.25
CA THR A 234 -28.46 -60.55 38.11
C THR A 234 -28.71 -59.97 36.71
N SER A 235 -29.02 -60.80 35.71
CA SER A 235 -29.25 -60.38 34.32
C SER A 235 -30.72 -60.30 33.92
N SER A 236 -31.61 -60.76 34.81
CA SER A 236 -33.06 -60.71 34.59
C SER A 236 -33.57 -59.27 34.68
N PHE A 237 -34.59 -58.94 33.90
CA PHE A 237 -35.34 -57.69 34.06
C PHE A 237 -36.23 -57.70 35.31
N GLN A 238 -36.49 -58.88 35.92
CA GLN A 238 -37.23 -59.05 37.18
C GLN A 238 -36.54 -60.07 38.10
N PRO A 239 -35.42 -59.71 38.77
CA PRO A 239 -34.81 -60.58 39.76
C PRO A 239 -35.53 -60.54 41.10
N SER A 240 -35.24 -61.49 41.97
CA SER A 240 -35.76 -61.52 43.33
C SER A 240 -34.68 -61.89 44.35
N PHE A 241 -34.88 -61.56 45.62
CA PHE A 241 -34.05 -62.06 46.73
C PHE A 241 -34.90 -62.26 47.98
N THR A 242 -34.43 -63.04 48.95
CA THR A 242 -35.10 -63.17 50.25
C THR A 242 -34.48 -62.20 51.25
N ALA A 243 -35.29 -61.33 51.84
CA ALA A 243 -34.87 -60.40 52.88
C ALA A 243 -34.79 -61.14 54.24
N ASP A 244 -33.67 -61.81 54.45
CA ASP A 244 -33.44 -62.78 55.52
C ASP A 244 -33.18 -62.20 56.92
N ILE A 245 -32.81 -60.93 57.04
CA ILE A 245 -32.44 -60.26 58.29
C ILE A 245 -33.13 -58.89 58.38
N ASP A 246 -33.48 -58.47 59.59
CA ASP A 246 -34.01 -57.13 59.90
C ASP A 246 -32.99 -56.04 59.47
N GLY A 247 -33.44 -55.06 58.70
CA GLY A 247 -32.58 -53.94 58.26
C GLY A 247 -32.75 -53.55 56.80
N ILE A 248 -31.79 -52.76 56.30
CA ILE A 248 -31.83 -52.13 54.98
C ILE A 248 -30.93 -52.88 53.98
N TYR A 249 -31.46 -53.13 52.80
CA TYR A 249 -30.78 -53.62 51.62
C TYR A 249 -30.78 -52.51 50.55
N ILE A 250 -29.65 -52.24 49.90
CA ILE A 250 -29.56 -51.33 48.73
C ILE A 250 -29.13 -52.15 47.53
N ILE A 251 -29.90 -52.08 46.45
CA ILE A 251 -29.65 -52.80 45.20
C ILE A 251 -29.49 -51.77 44.07
N GLU A 252 -28.47 -51.95 43.23
CA GLU A 252 -28.12 -51.08 42.10
C GLU A 252 -28.45 -51.78 40.76
N LEU A 253 -28.89 -51.01 39.76
CA LEU A 253 -29.19 -51.45 38.38
C LEU A 253 -28.38 -50.63 37.37
N ILE A 254 -27.84 -51.32 36.36
CA ILE A 254 -27.31 -50.75 35.10
C ILE A 254 -27.99 -51.45 33.93
N VAL A 255 -28.34 -50.70 32.88
CA VAL A 255 -28.82 -51.26 31.61
C VAL A 255 -27.88 -50.96 30.45
N ASN A 256 -27.85 -51.83 29.45
CA ASN A 256 -27.01 -51.70 28.25
C ASN A 256 -27.82 -52.05 26.99
N ASP A 257 -27.73 -51.20 25.98
CA ASP A 257 -28.47 -51.25 24.71
C ASP A 257 -27.79 -52.08 23.59
N GLY A 258 -26.65 -52.70 23.88
CA GLY A 258 -25.78 -53.38 22.93
C GLY A 258 -24.55 -52.57 22.51
N TYR A 259 -24.50 -51.28 22.85
CA TYR A 259 -23.43 -50.35 22.48
C TYR A 259 -22.80 -49.68 23.71
N THR A 260 -23.61 -49.18 24.65
CA THR A 260 -23.17 -48.42 25.82
C THR A 260 -23.99 -48.70 27.08
N ASN A 261 -23.40 -48.43 28.24
CA ASN A 261 -24.05 -48.59 29.55
C ASN A 261 -24.76 -47.31 30.00
N SER A 262 -25.86 -47.47 30.72
CA SER A 262 -26.52 -46.39 31.44
C SER A 262 -25.71 -45.90 32.64
N SER A 263 -26.11 -44.76 33.22
CA SER A 263 -25.80 -44.46 34.62
C SER A 263 -26.49 -45.46 35.58
N ILE A 264 -25.95 -45.63 36.79
CA ILE A 264 -26.51 -46.50 37.83
C ILE A 264 -27.79 -45.89 38.41
N ASP A 265 -28.80 -46.73 38.67
CA ASP A 265 -29.95 -46.41 39.52
C ASP A 265 -30.06 -47.37 40.73
N SER A 266 -30.69 -46.96 41.84
CA SER A 266 -30.71 -47.74 43.10
C SER A 266 -32.06 -47.79 43.82
N ILE A 267 -32.40 -48.96 44.37
CA ILE A 267 -33.61 -49.24 45.18
C ILE A 267 -33.25 -49.66 46.61
N LYS A 268 -33.98 -49.13 47.60
CA LYS A 268 -33.82 -49.47 49.03
C LYS A 268 -34.96 -50.36 49.55
N VAL A 269 -34.62 -51.47 50.20
CA VAL A 269 -35.57 -52.42 50.79
C VAL A 269 -35.35 -52.54 52.29
N THR A 270 -36.41 -52.36 53.09
CA THR A 270 -36.36 -52.41 54.57
C THR A 270 -37.14 -53.62 55.11
N ALA A 271 -36.46 -54.56 55.77
CA ALA A 271 -37.09 -55.73 56.40
C ALA A 271 -37.33 -55.51 57.91
N SER A 272 -38.51 -55.85 58.45
CA SER A 272 -38.85 -55.64 59.88
C SER A 272 -39.55 -56.80 60.62
N THR A 273 -39.27 -56.94 61.93
CA THR A 273 -39.89 -57.90 62.89
C THR A 273 -41.19 -57.43 63.58
N THR A 274 -41.53 -56.14 63.56
CA THR A 274 -42.64 -55.59 64.39
C THR A 274 -44.01 -55.73 63.70
N ALA A 275 -45.05 -56.06 64.47
CA ALA A 275 -46.44 -56.16 64.01
C ALA A 275 -47.08 -54.77 63.78
N ILE A 276 -47.23 -54.34 62.52
CA ILE A 276 -47.84 -53.08 62.08
C ILE A 276 -49.26 -53.39 61.60
N VAL A 277 -50.26 -52.56 61.92
CA VAL A 277 -51.61 -52.66 61.32
C VAL A 277 -51.53 -52.26 59.84
N PRO A 278 -52.43 -52.73 58.96
CA PRO A 278 -52.49 -52.17 57.62
C PRO A 278 -52.69 -50.66 57.70
N VAL A 279 -51.92 -49.88 56.96
CA VAL A 279 -52.05 -48.43 56.88
C VAL A 279 -52.61 -48.12 55.49
N LEU A 280 -53.80 -47.52 55.50
CA LEU A 280 -54.43 -46.98 54.32
C LEU A 280 -54.39 -45.46 54.45
N GLU A 281 -54.40 -44.77 53.32
CA GLU A 281 -54.59 -43.33 53.27
C GLU A 281 -56.02 -43.00 52.81
N ASP A 282 -56.51 -41.83 53.23
CA ASP A 282 -57.76 -41.29 52.69
C ASP A 282 -57.64 -41.14 51.17
N ALA A 283 -58.70 -41.50 50.45
CA ALA A 283 -58.71 -41.47 49.00
C ALA A 283 -59.87 -40.62 48.48
N ASN A 284 -59.56 -39.74 47.54
CA ASN A 284 -60.54 -39.02 46.74
C ASN A 284 -60.42 -39.55 45.31
N ILE A 285 -61.44 -40.24 44.83
CA ILE A 285 -61.49 -40.79 43.49
C ILE A 285 -62.76 -40.32 42.78
N SER A 286 -62.86 -40.59 41.48
CA SER A 286 -63.99 -40.10 40.69
C SER A 286 -64.53 -41.16 39.77
N VAL A 287 -65.85 -41.14 39.58
CA VAL A 287 -66.56 -42.02 38.66
C VAL A 287 -67.36 -41.18 37.67
N ALA A 288 -67.27 -41.50 36.38
CA ALA A 288 -68.12 -40.87 35.36
C ALA A 288 -69.58 -41.30 35.55
N GLU A 289 -70.54 -40.40 35.31
CA GLU A 289 -71.96 -40.74 35.48
C GLU A 289 -72.45 -41.87 34.56
N ASN A 290 -71.76 -42.12 33.43
CA ASN A 290 -72.05 -43.22 32.52
C ASN A 290 -71.16 -44.47 32.73
N ALA A 291 -70.40 -44.54 33.83
CA ALA A 291 -69.52 -45.67 34.09
C ALA A 291 -70.31 -46.98 34.22
N ILE A 292 -69.87 -47.99 33.46
CA ILE A 292 -70.50 -49.32 33.44
C ILE A 292 -69.91 -50.24 34.51
N ALA A 293 -70.60 -51.33 34.82
CA ALA A 293 -70.13 -52.34 35.77
C ALA A 293 -68.75 -52.90 35.41
N GLY A 294 -67.89 -53.07 36.42
CA GLY A 294 -66.50 -53.51 36.28
C GLY A 294 -65.51 -52.40 35.94
N THR A 295 -65.97 -51.16 35.69
CA THR A 295 -65.06 -50.02 35.43
C THR A 295 -64.19 -49.76 36.66
N PRO A 296 -62.84 -49.83 36.56
CA PRO A 296 -61.96 -49.42 37.65
C PRO A 296 -61.99 -47.88 37.79
N ILE A 297 -62.23 -47.38 39.00
CA ILE A 297 -62.42 -45.94 39.27
C ILE A 297 -61.35 -45.35 40.19
N GLY A 298 -60.44 -46.19 40.68
CA GLY A 298 -59.32 -45.77 41.50
C GLY A 298 -58.84 -46.89 42.40
N ASN A 299 -57.83 -46.58 43.22
CA ASN A 299 -57.29 -47.51 44.19
C ASN A 299 -57.20 -46.82 45.56
N LEU A 300 -57.50 -47.55 46.62
CA LEU A 300 -57.07 -47.16 47.96
C LEU A 300 -55.56 -47.31 48.04
N ASN A 301 -54.87 -46.28 48.52
CA ASN A 301 -53.43 -46.37 48.71
C ASN A 301 -53.14 -47.13 50.00
N ILE A 302 -52.52 -48.30 49.87
CA ILE A 302 -52.12 -49.14 50.99
C ILE A 302 -50.63 -48.86 51.21
N THR A 303 -50.32 -47.95 52.12
CA THR A 303 -48.93 -47.54 52.43
C THR A 303 -48.22 -48.58 53.29
N SER A 304 -48.97 -49.47 53.94
CA SER A 304 -48.45 -50.68 54.56
C SER A 304 -49.55 -51.73 54.59
N SER A 305 -49.25 -52.99 54.21
CA SER A 305 -50.16 -54.11 54.46
C SER A 305 -50.21 -54.51 55.94
N GLY A 306 -49.41 -53.86 56.78
CA GLY A 306 -49.15 -54.29 58.13
C GLY A 306 -48.25 -55.53 58.14
N SER A 307 -48.29 -56.30 59.22
CA SER A 307 -47.39 -57.47 59.38
C SER A 307 -47.96 -58.78 58.88
N SER A 308 -49.07 -58.73 58.15
CA SER A 308 -49.64 -59.88 57.46
C SER A 308 -50.52 -59.41 56.31
N MET A 309 -50.70 -60.24 55.28
CA MET A 309 -51.47 -59.87 54.09
C MET A 309 -52.91 -59.43 54.42
N ILE A 310 -53.42 -58.44 53.70
CA ILE A 310 -54.82 -58.02 53.76
C ILE A 310 -55.71 -59.12 53.18
N THR A 311 -56.69 -59.59 53.96
CA THR A 311 -57.64 -60.65 53.55
C THR A 311 -58.97 -60.12 53.08
N ALA A 312 -59.34 -58.89 53.47
CA ALA A 312 -60.56 -58.23 53.03
C ALA A 312 -60.43 -56.72 53.14
N ILE A 313 -60.98 -56.00 52.16
CA ILE A 313 -61.33 -54.59 52.30
C ILE A 313 -62.84 -54.49 52.12
N THR A 314 -63.53 -53.84 53.05
CA THR A 314 -64.99 -53.65 52.98
C THR A 314 -65.34 -52.17 52.93
N LEU A 315 -66.38 -51.83 52.18
CA LEU A 315 -66.92 -50.47 52.10
C LEU A 315 -68.19 -50.38 52.96
N SER A 316 -68.35 -49.25 53.64
CA SER A 316 -69.55 -48.91 54.41
C SER A 316 -69.95 -47.45 54.19
N GLY A 317 -71.22 -47.13 54.40
CA GLY A 317 -71.80 -45.81 54.09
C GLY A 317 -72.88 -45.87 53.01
N THR A 318 -73.61 -44.77 52.80
CA THR A 318 -74.71 -44.71 51.81
C THR A 318 -74.17 -44.80 50.38
N GLY A 319 -74.69 -45.73 49.57
CA GLY A 319 -74.26 -45.94 48.19
C GLY A 319 -73.06 -46.87 48.03
N ASN A 320 -72.61 -47.55 49.11
CA ASN A 320 -71.55 -48.55 49.04
C ASN A 320 -71.90 -49.72 48.10
N GLU A 321 -73.19 -50.01 47.91
CA GLU A 321 -73.70 -51.05 47.04
C GLU A 321 -73.38 -50.81 45.56
N ASN A 322 -73.03 -49.57 45.19
CA ASN A 322 -72.66 -49.20 43.83
C ASN A 322 -71.19 -49.50 43.50
N PHE A 323 -70.39 -49.88 44.51
CA PHE A 323 -68.95 -50.08 44.38
C PHE A 323 -68.52 -51.42 44.95
N GLU A 324 -67.41 -51.94 44.44
CA GLU A 324 -66.71 -53.09 45.00
C GLU A 324 -65.23 -52.75 45.14
N VAL A 325 -64.56 -53.38 46.11
CA VAL A 325 -63.14 -53.15 46.38
C VAL A 325 -62.42 -54.48 46.53
N SER A 326 -61.29 -54.63 45.85
CA SER A 326 -60.45 -55.82 45.95
C SER A 326 -59.56 -55.79 47.19
N VAL A 327 -58.97 -56.93 47.55
CA VAL A 327 -57.99 -57.03 48.64
C VAL A 327 -56.70 -56.22 48.38
N LEU A 328 -56.47 -55.79 47.14
CA LEU A 328 -55.34 -54.93 46.74
C LEU A 328 -55.71 -53.43 46.70
N GLY A 329 -56.92 -53.08 47.13
CA GLY A 329 -57.38 -51.68 47.19
C GLY A 329 -58.04 -51.18 45.90
N ALA A 330 -58.13 -51.99 44.84
CA ALA A 330 -58.74 -51.56 43.58
C ALA A 330 -60.25 -51.41 43.75
N VAL A 331 -60.76 -50.21 43.48
CA VAL A 331 -62.18 -49.86 43.56
C VAL A 331 -62.77 -49.87 42.15
N SER A 332 -63.87 -50.59 41.96
CA SER A 332 -64.60 -50.66 40.69
C SER A 332 -66.11 -50.48 40.88
N VAL A 333 -66.78 -50.15 39.77
CA VAL A 333 -68.24 -50.02 39.71
C VAL A 333 -68.89 -51.39 39.79
N LYS A 334 -69.84 -51.58 40.70
CA LYS A 334 -70.56 -52.85 40.87
C LYS A 334 -71.65 -53.02 39.80
N VAL A 335 -71.98 -54.27 39.48
CA VAL A 335 -73.10 -54.60 38.60
C VAL A 335 -74.41 -53.99 39.11
N GLY A 336 -75.09 -53.25 38.22
CA GLY A 336 -76.37 -52.59 38.50
C GLY A 336 -76.26 -51.17 39.05
N ALA A 337 -75.05 -50.66 39.27
CA ALA A 337 -74.84 -49.26 39.64
C ALA A 337 -75.23 -48.32 38.49
N VAL A 338 -75.91 -47.23 38.83
CA VAL A 338 -76.25 -46.13 37.91
C VAL A 338 -75.88 -44.83 38.62
N PHE A 339 -75.19 -43.95 37.92
CA PHE A 339 -74.74 -42.67 38.45
C PHE A 339 -75.41 -41.53 37.69
N ASP A 340 -75.70 -40.44 38.40
CA ASP A 340 -76.22 -39.21 37.81
C ASP A 340 -75.66 -38.05 38.65
N SER A 341 -74.79 -37.28 38.04
CA SER A 341 -74.08 -36.18 38.70
C SER A 341 -75.03 -35.07 39.20
N ASN A 342 -76.22 -34.94 38.60
CA ASN A 342 -77.23 -33.94 39.00
C ASN A 342 -78.02 -34.39 40.23
N THR A 343 -78.09 -35.70 40.50
CA THR A 343 -78.81 -36.23 41.66
C THR A 343 -77.87 -36.55 42.82
N THR A 344 -76.72 -37.16 42.56
CA THR A 344 -75.74 -37.54 43.57
C THR A 344 -74.34 -37.17 43.10
N ALA A 345 -73.88 -35.98 43.48
CA ALA A 345 -72.57 -35.47 43.05
C ALA A 345 -71.39 -36.16 43.75
N THR A 346 -71.57 -36.77 44.93
CA THR A 346 -70.47 -37.39 45.70
C THR A 346 -70.98 -38.48 46.65
N TYR A 347 -70.23 -39.56 46.78
CA TYR A 347 -70.38 -40.60 47.81
C TYR A 347 -69.26 -40.47 48.84
N ASN A 348 -69.60 -40.39 50.13
CA ASN A 348 -68.64 -40.41 51.23
C ASN A 348 -68.75 -41.76 51.94
N LEU A 349 -67.76 -42.63 51.73
CA LEU A 349 -67.73 -44.00 52.21
C LEU A 349 -66.58 -44.18 53.21
N THR A 350 -66.67 -45.22 54.04
CA THR A 350 -65.56 -45.66 54.90
C THR A 350 -65.07 -47.01 54.41
N ALA A 351 -63.78 -47.08 54.07
CA ALA A 351 -63.10 -48.31 53.69
C ALA A 351 -62.39 -48.92 54.91
N ILE A 352 -62.58 -50.22 55.15
CA ILE A 352 -62.00 -50.94 56.28
C ILE A 352 -61.16 -52.10 55.75
N ALA A 353 -59.85 -52.07 55.96
CA ALA A 353 -58.95 -53.16 55.60
C ALA A 353 -58.73 -54.08 56.80
N THR A 354 -58.81 -55.40 56.59
CA THR A 354 -58.59 -56.43 57.60
C THR A 354 -57.50 -57.40 57.13
N SER A 355 -56.45 -57.55 57.94
CA SER A 355 -55.34 -58.47 57.69
C SER A 355 -55.64 -59.91 58.13
N SER A 356 -54.87 -60.89 57.65
CA SER A 356 -55.04 -62.31 58.00
C SER A 356 -54.82 -62.61 59.48
N SER A 357 -54.11 -61.73 60.19
CA SER A 357 -53.96 -61.76 61.66
C SER A 357 -55.14 -61.12 62.41
N GLY A 358 -56.16 -60.62 61.70
CA GLY A 358 -57.37 -60.01 62.27
C GLY A 358 -57.25 -58.53 62.61
N ASN A 359 -56.09 -57.91 62.38
CA ASN A 359 -55.89 -56.47 62.62
C ASN A 359 -56.54 -55.65 61.50
N SER A 360 -57.24 -54.58 61.86
CA SER A 360 -57.91 -53.70 60.91
C SER A 360 -57.65 -52.21 61.12
N SER A 361 -57.79 -51.45 60.03
CA SER A 361 -57.76 -49.99 59.99
C SER A 361 -58.83 -49.48 59.04
N SER A 362 -59.25 -48.23 59.22
CA SER A 362 -60.31 -47.61 58.41
C SER A 362 -59.92 -46.21 57.97
N VAL A 363 -60.29 -45.86 56.73
CA VAL A 363 -60.06 -44.54 56.12
C VAL A 363 -61.31 -44.03 55.41
N ASN A 364 -61.32 -42.73 55.13
CA ASN A 364 -62.37 -42.09 54.35
C ASN A 364 -62.10 -42.27 52.84
N LEU A 365 -63.14 -42.66 52.11
CA LEU A 365 -63.15 -42.79 50.65
C LEU A 365 -64.24 -41.87 50.08
N VAL A 366 -63.83 -40.81 49.41
CA VAL A 366 -64.73 -39.90 48.71
C VAL A 366 -64.74 -40.26 47.23
N ILE A 367 -65.92 -40.49 46.67
CA ILE A 367 -66.10 -40.78 45.24
C ILE A 367 -66.97 -39.68 44.62
N SER A 368 -66.37 -38.79 43.83
CA SER A 368 -67.10 -37.74 43.11
C SER A 368 -67.69 -38.29 41.80
N VAL A 369 -68.98 -38.04 41.57
CA VAL A 369 -69.63 -38.36 40.29
C VAL A 369 -69.39 -37.21 39.34
N ILE A 370 -68.57 -37.44 38.34
CA ILE A 370 -68.27 -36.46 37.30
C ILE A 370 -69.35 -36.56 36.24
N ALA A 371 -69.99 -35.43 35.94
CA ALA A 371 -70.82 -35.27 34.76
C ALA A 371 -69.95 -35.58 33.54
N THR A 372 -70.13 -36.75 32.94
CA THR A 372 -69.66 -36.95 31.58
C THR A 372 -70.56 -36.12 30.69
N SER A 373 -70.10 -34.94 30.30
CA SER A 373 -70.54 -34.39 29.04
C SER A 373 -70.27 -35.47 28.01
N VAL A 374 -71.32 -36.17 27.57
CA VAL A 374 -71.25 -36.95 26.35
C VAL A 374 -71.10 -35.91 25.25
N SER A 375 -69.88 -35.43 25.06
CA SER A 375 -69.45 -35.08 23.73
C SER A 375 -69.46 -36.41 23.00
N VAL A 376 -70.54 -36.66 22.24
CA VAL A 376 -70.36 -37.27 20.92
C VAL A 376 -69.12 -36.61 20.34
N SER A 377 -68.20 -37.35 19.73
CA SER A 377 -67.07 -36.72 19.03
C SER A 377 -67.63 -35.70 18.04
N VAL A 378 -67.64 -34.42 18.42
CA VAL A 378 -68.24 -33.36 17.64
C VAL A 378 -67.09 -32.83 16.82
N VAL A 379 -67.11 -33.15 15.53
CA VAL A 379 -66.23 -32.53 14.54
C VAL A 379 -66.48 -31.01 14.52
N PRO A 380 -65.53 -30.20 14.05
CA PRO A 380 -65.74 -28.76 13.95
C PRO A 380 -66.96 -28.48 13.04
N THR A 381 -67.66 -27.38 13.27
CA THR A 381 -68.70 -26.90 12.35
C THR A 381 -68.29 -25.54 11.79
N LEU A 382 -68.26 -25.48 10.47
CA LEU A 382 -67.93 -24.27 9.73
C LEU A 382 -69.21 -23.65 9.16
N ALA A 383 -69.20 -22.34 8.95
CA ALA A 383 -70.22 -21.63 8.19
C ALA A 383 -69.64 -21.06 6.89
N ASN A 384 -70.49 -20.90 5.87
CA ASN A 384 -70.10 -20.23 4.64
C ASN A 384 -69.54 -18.84 4.96
N SER A 385 -68.43 -18.50 4.34
CA SER A 385 -67.70 -17.27 4.64
C SER A 385 -67.44 -16.50 3.36
N THR A 386 -67.54 -15.18 3.44
CA THR A 386 -67.16 -14.27 2.36
C THR A 386 -65.98 -13.45 2.81
N ALA A 387 -65.00 -13.26 1.94
CA ALA A 387 -63.83 -12.43 2.18
C ALA A 387 -63.50 -11.63 0.92
N SER A 388 -62.62 -10.65 1.06
CA SER A 388 -62.16 -9.85 -0.06
C SER A 388 -60.67 -9.62 0.05
N VAL A 389 -59.96 -9.74 -1.05
CA VAL A 389 -58.52 -9.49 -1.13
C VAL A 389 -58.26 -8.49 -2.25
N SER A 390 -57.26 -7.64 -2.06
CA SER A 390 -56.75 -6.81 -3.16
C SER A 390 -55.93 -7.65 -4.13
N GLU A 391 -55.92 -7.34 -5.42
CA GLU A 391 -55.09 -8.08 -6.37
C GLU A 391 -53.58 -7.88 -6.16
N ASP A 392 -53.16 -6.79 -5.52
CA ASP A 392 -51.77 -6.53 -5.13
C ASP A 392 -51.39 -7.09 -3.75
N ALA A 393 -52.28 -7.86 -3.11
CA ALA A 393 -52.04 -8.37 -1.77
C ALA A 393 -50.81 -9.28 -1.73
N SER A 394 -49.93 -9.01 -0.77
CA SER A 394 -48.66 -9.70 -0.58
C SER A 394 -48.83 -10.99 0.21
N THR A 395 -47.86 -11.90 0.08
CA THR A 395 -47.83 -13.13 0.88
C THR A 395 -47.92 -12.83 2.37
N GLY A 396 -48.84 -13.53 3.05
CA GLY A 396 -49.13 -13.33 4.47
C GLY A 396 -50.23 -12.31 4.77
N ASP A 397 -50.68 -11.52 3.79
CA ASP A 397 -51.77 -10.57 3.99
C ASP A 397 -53.06 -11.30 4.36
N VAL A 398 -53.77 -10.76 5.34
CA VAL A 398 -55.04 -11.33 5.83
C VAL A 398 -56.16 -10.98 4.85
N VAL A 399 -56.73 -12.01 4.23
CA VAL A 399 -57.85 -11.92 3.29
C VAL A 399 -59.18 -11.80 4.03
N GLY A 400 -59.27 -12.47 5.18
CA GLY A 400 -60.45 -12.47 6.02
C GLY A 400 -60.45 -13.65 6.98
N ASN A 401 -61.56 -13.84 7.69
CA ASN A 401 -61.67 -14.89 8.67
C ASN A 401 -62.83 -15.81 8.30
N MET A 402 -62.56 -17.11 8.30
CA MET A 402 -63.56 -18.14 8.26
C MET A 402 -64.33 -18.17 9.58
N THR A 403 -65.65 -18.26 9.49
CA THR A 403 -66.49 -18.42 10.68
C THR A 403 -66.49 -19.87 11.13
N ILE A 404 -65.78 -20.15 12.22
CA ILE A 404 -65.83 -21.42 12.94
C ILE A 404 -66.97 -21.32 13.95
N SER A 405 -68.12 -21.92 13.64
CA SER A 405 -69.31 -21.88 14.51
C SER A 405 -69.15 -22.72 15.77
N SER A 406 -68.32 -23.77 15.71
CA SER A 406 -67.83 -24.52 16.87
C SER A 406 -66.55 -25.26 16.48
N SER A 407 -65.53 -25.26 17.35
CA SER A 407 -64.33 -26.09 17.20
C SER A 407 -64.60 -27.58 17.41
N GLY A 408 -65.83 -27.94 17.83
CA GLY A 408 -66.12 -29.27 18.31
C GLY A 408 -65.58 -29.49 19.72
N ASN A 409 -65.34 -30.75 20.08
CA ASN A 409 -64.84 -31.14 21.41
C ASN A 409 -63.31 -31.29 21.50
N SER A 410 -62.58 -30.98 20.43
CA SER A 410 -61.11 -31.04 20.37
C SER A 410 -60.56 -29.94 19.45
N VAL A 411 -59.30 -29.57 19.66
CA VAL A 411 -58.66 -28.48 18.90
C VAL A 411 -58.59 -28.79 17.41
N ILE A 412 -58.85 -27.79 16.57
CA ILE A 412 -58.69 -27.91 15.12
C ILE A 412 -57.19 -28.08 14.82
N THR A 413 -56.83 -29.18 14.19
CA THR A 413 -55.47 -29.52 13.79
C THR A 413 -55.13 -29.01 12.40
N SER A 414 -56.13 -28.85 11.51
CA SER A 414 -55.94 -28.26 10.18
C SER A 414 -57.24 -27.73 9.58
N ILE A 415 -57.13 -26.76 8.66
CA ILE A 415 -58.21 -26.35 7.77
C ILE A 415 -57.68 -26.43 6.34
N THR A 416 -58.31 -27.23 5.50
CA THR A 416 -57.89 -27.42 4.11
C THR A 416 -58.83 -26.71 3.15
N LEU A 417 -58.26 -25.95 2.21
CA LEU A 417 -58.98 -25.38 1.07
C LEU A 417 -58.84 -26.29 -0.16
N SER A 418 -59.88 -26.31 -0.99
CA SER A 418 -59.92 -27.07 -2.24
C SER A 418 -60.77 -26.33 -3.29
N GLY A 419 -60.56 -26.65 -4.57
CA GLY A 419 -61.16 -25.92 -5.71
C GLY A 419 -60.12 -25.12 -6.49
N THR A 420 -60.54 -24.51 -7.61
CA THR A 420 -59.66 -23.69 -8.47
C THR A 420 -59.21 -22.42 -7.74
N GLY A 421 -57.90 -22.18 -7.67
CA GLY A 421 -57.31 -21.03 -6.98
C GLY A 421 -57.03 -21.27 -5.49
N ASN A 422 -57.15 -22.51 -4.99
CA ASN A 422 -56.76 -22.84 -3.60
C ASN A 422 -55.26 -22.62 -3.35
N GLU A 423 -54.44 -22.69 -4.40
CA GLU A 423 -53.00 -22.46 -4.36
C GLU A 423 -52.63 -21.02 -3.97
N ASN A 424 -53.57 -20.08 -4.10
CA ASN A 424 -53.37 -18.68 -3.77
C ASN A 424 -53.63 -18.35 -2.28
N PHE A 425 -54.23 -19.27 -1.52
CA PHE A 425 -54.69 -18.99 -0.16
C PHE A 425 -54.33 -20.12 0.81
N GLU A 426 -54.06 -19.76 2.05
CA GLU A 426 -53.90 -20.71 3.15
C GLU A 426 -54.76 -20.29 4.34
N VAL A 427 -55.06 -21.23 5.23
CA VAL A 427 -55.92 -20.98 6.38
C VAL A 427 -55.27 -21.55 7.63
N SER A 428 -55.13 -20.71 8.64
CA SER A 428 -54.69 -21.12 9.98
C SER A 428 -55.74 -21.98 10.69
N THR A 429 -55.33 -22.70 11.73
CA THR A 429 -56.25 -23.47 12.59
C THR A 429 -57.26 -22.60 13.33
N SER A 430 -56.98 -21.29 13.48
CA SER A 430 -57.91 -20.28 13.99
C SER A 430 -58.90 -19.73 12.95
N GLY A 431 -58.82 -20.17 11.70
CA GLY A 431 -59.72 -19.73 10.62
C GLY A 431 -59.32 -18.44 9.93
N VAL A 432 -58.16 -17.85 10.24
CA VAL A 432 -57.63 -16.70 9.49
C VAL A 432 -57.16 -17.18 8.12
N ILE A 433 -57.68 -16.57 7.06
CA ILE A 433 -57.32 -16.82 5.67
C ILE A 433 -56.26 -15.80 5.27
N THR A 434 -55.13 -16.27 4.76
CA THR A 434 -54.01 -15.44 4.30
C THR A 434 -53.65 -15.74 2.86
N VAL A 435 -53.01 -14.78 2.19
CA VAL A 435 -52.41 -14.97 0.86
C VAL A 435 -51.20 -15.90 0.98
N LYS A 436 -51.21 -16.99 0.22
CA LYS A 436 -50.15 -18.00 0.25
C LYS A 436 -48.91 -17.53 -0.52
N ALA A 437 -47.74 -18.03 -0.14
CA ALA A 437 -46.52 -17.79 -0.89
C ALA A 437 -46.65 -18.26 -2.35
N GLY A 438 -46.37 -17.36 -3.30
CA GLY A 438 -46.52 -17.62 -4.73
C GLY A 438 -47.94 -17.47 -5.28
N ALA A 439 -48.87 -16.88 -4.51
CA ALA A 439 -50.19 -16.53 -5.00
C ALA A 439 -50.12 -15.58 -6.21
N SER A 440 -50.96 -15.84 -7.21
CA SER A 440 -51.15 -14.98 -8.39
C SER A 440 -52.58 -14.47 -8.38
N LEU A 441 -52.79 -13.33 -7.73
CA LEU A 441 -54.07 -12.63 -7.70
C LEU A 441 -54.07 -11.57 -8.81
N ASP A 442 -55.10 -11.60 -9.64
CA ASP A 442 -55.27 -10.72 -10.80
C ASP A 442 -56.77 -10.59 -11.03
N TYR A 443 -57.30 -9.38 -10.82
CA TYR A 443 -58.72 -9.09 -10.93
C TYR A 443 -59.21 -9.29 -12.37
N GLU A 444 -58.42 -8.87 -13.37
CA GLU A 444 -58.78 -8.99 -14.79
C GLU A 444 -58.90 -10.44 -15.22
N THR A 445 -58.06 -11.32 -14.66
CA THR A 445 -58.12 -12.75 -14.95
C THR A 445 -59.21 -13.45 -14.12
N ASN A 446 -59.28 -13.21 -12.81
CA ASN A 446 -60.25 -13.85 -11.90
C ASN A 446 -60.76 -12.88 -10.83
N GLN A 447 -61.95 -12.30 -11.06
CA GLN A 447 -62.58 -11.36 -10.13
C GLN A 447 -63.04 -12.00 -8.81
N SER A 448 -63.15 -13.34 -8.74
CA SER A 448 -63.49 -14.03 -7.50
C SER A 448 -63.10 -15.51 -7.52
N TYR A 449 -62.85 -16.05 -6.32
CA TYR A 449 -62.63 -17.47 -6.07
C TYR A 449 -63.75 -18.04 -5.22
N THR A 450 -64.22 -19.24 -5.58
CA THR A 450 -65.19 -20.01 -4.79
C THR A 450 -64.54 -21.32 -4.37
N LEU A 451 -64.11 -21.39 -3.11
CA LEU A 451 -63.34 -22.51 -2.56
C LEU A 451 -64.20 -23.32 -1.60
N THR A 452 -63.82 -24.59 -1.40
CA THR A 452 -64.42 -25.47 -0.41
C THR A 452 -63.46 -25.67 0.76
N ALA A 453 -63.93 -25.38 1.98
CA ALA A 453 -63.16 -25.53 3.20
C ALA A 453 -63.66 -26.69 4.07
N ILE A 454 -62.72 -27.43 4.65
CA ILE A 454 -62.96 -28.51 5.63
C ILE A 454 -61.98 -28.33 6.80
N ALA A 455 -62.49 -28.27 8.02
CA ALA A 455 -61.69 -28.25 9.24
C ALA A 455 -61.60 -29.65 9.86
N THR A 456 -60.43 -30.02 10.39
CA THR A 456 -60.16 -31.32 10.98
C THR A 456 -59.73 -31.14 12.42
N ASN A 457 -60.28 -31.93 13.34
CA ASN A 457 -59.77 -32.10 14.71
C ASN A 457 -59.56 -33.60 14.99
N SER A 458 -59.17 -33.96 16.23
CA SER A 458 -58.98 -35.38 16.60
C SER A 458 -60.27 -36.21 16.54
N ALA A 459 -61.45 -35.58 16.45
CA ALA A 459 -62.74 -36.24 16.28
C ALA A 459 -63.11 -36.48 14.79
N GLY A 460 -62.47 -35.79 13.84
CA GLY A 460 -62.69 -35.94 12.40
C GLY A 460 -62.93 -34.63 11.64
N ASN A 461 -63.43 -34.75 10.41
CA ASN A 461 -63.63 -33.62 9.50
C ASN A 461 -64.99 -32.95 9.69
N SER A 462 -65.04 -31.62 9.58
CA SER A 462 -66.26 -30.83 9.55
C SER A 462 -67.12 -31.11 8.31
N ASN A 463 -68.33 -30.55 8.29
CA ASN A 463 -69.03 -30.33 7.02
C ASN A 463 -68.18 -29.45 6.10
N SER A 464 -68.27 -29.68 4.79
CA SER A 464 -67.69 -28.79 3.79
C SER A 464 -68.51 -27.51 3.67
N VAL A 465 -67.84 -26.35 3.65
CA VAL A 465 -68.49 -25.04 3.42
C VAL A 465 -67.84 -24.30 2.27
N THR A 466 -68.58 -23.34 1.72
CA THR A 466 -68.08 -22.46 0.68
C THR A 466 -67.41 -21.23 1.27
N VAL A 467 -66.22 -20.91 0.75
CA VAL A 467 -65.51 -19.66 0.99
C VAL A 467 -65.50 -18.88 -0.32
N SER A 468 -66.18 -17.75 -0.36
CA SER A 468 -66.20 -16.86 -1.53
C SER A 468 -65.28 -15.68 -1.28
N ILE A 469 -64.20 -15.59 -2.06
CA ILE A 469 -63.22 -14.52 -1.99
C ILE A 469 -63.39 -13.63 -3.22
N SER A 470 -63.83 -12.39 -3.04
CA SER A 470 -63.83 -11.41 -4.13
C SER A 470 -62.45 -10.74 -4.24
N VAL A 471 -61.88 -10.70 -5.43
CA VAL A 471 -60.71 -9.89 -5.70
C VAL A 471 -61.19 -8.46 -5.94
N SER A 472 -60.55 -7.48 -5.31
CA SER A 472 -60.85 -6.06 -5.52
C SER A 472 -59.89 -5.51 -6.57
N ASN A 473 -60.44 -4.89 -7.61
CA ASN A 473 -59.66 -4.23 -8.64
C ASN A 473 -58.91 -3.03 -8.06
N ILE A 474 -57.60 -3.00 -8.27
CA ILE A 474 -56.79 -1.80 -8.22
C ILE A 474 -56.66 -1.29 -9.64
N VAL A 475 -57.03 -0.04 -9.88
CA VAL A 475 -56.86 0.53 -11.22
C VAL A 475 -55.36 0.69 -11.51
N GLU A 476 -54.77 -0.16 -12.35
CA GLU A 476 -53.40 -0.01 -12.82
C GLU A 476 -53.28 1.17 -13.78
N VAL A 477 -52.81 2.29 -13.26
CA VAL A 477 -52.54 3.47 -14.08
C VAL A 477 -51.17 3.32 -14.74
N LEU A 478 -51.14 3.49 -16.07
CA LEU A 478 -49.91 3.60 -16.85
C LEU A 478 -48.97 4.64 -16.23
N ALA A 479 -47.75 4.26 -15.89
CA ALA A 479 -46.77 5.13 -15.26
C ALA A 479 -45.38 4.93 -15.86
N LEU A 480 -44.67 6.04 -16.03
CA LEU A 480 -43.27 6.08 -16.42
C LEU A 480 -42.41 6.54 -15.23
N ALA A 481 -41.12 6.18 -15.26
CA ALA A 481 -40.11 6.68 -14.34
C ALA A 481 -39.06 7.54 -15.07
N ASN A 482 -38.46 8.48 -14.34
CA ASN A 482 -37.36 9.28 -14.86
C ASN A 482 -36.23 8.36 -15.35
N SER A 483 -35.68 8.66 -16.52
CA SER A 483 -34.70 7.81 -17.17
C SER A 483 -33.47 8.62 -17.56
N THR A 484 -32.30 7.99 -17.48
CA THR A 484 -31.04 8.59 -17.92
C THR A 484 -30.40 7.69 -18.97
N ALA A 485 -29.87 8.30 -20.02
CA ALA A 485 -29.18 7.60 -21.09
C ALA A 485 -27.97 8.41 -21.57
N SER A 486 -27.13 7.80 -22.38
CA SER A 486 -25.98 8.47 -23.00
C SER A 486 -25.84 8.04 -24.44
N VAL A 487 -25.44 8.98 -25.30
CA VAL A 487 -25.22 8.73 -26.73
C VAL A 487 -23.89 9.33 -27.15
N LEU A 488 -23.11 8.61 -27.95
CA LEU A 488 -21.92 9.18 -28.58
C LEU A 488 -22.34 10.28 -29.57
N GLU A 489 -21.56 11.35 -29.68
CA GLU A 489 -21.89 12.43 -30.62
C GLU A 489 -21.88 12.02 -32.10
N ASP A 490 -21.19 10.93 -32.45
CA ASP A 490 -21.12 10.35 -33.79
C ASP A 490 -22.08 9.17 -34.00
N ALA A 491 -22.96 8.90 -33.04
CA ALA A 491 -23.84 7.74 -33.09
C ALA A 491 -24.67 7.71 -34.38
N SER A 492 -24.56 6.60 -35.12
CA SER A 492 -25.27 6.42 -36.38
C SER A 492 -26.79 6.35 -36.18
N THR A 493 -27.55 6.80 -37.19
CA THR A 493 -29.02 6.65 -37.22
C THR A 493 -29.45 5.22 -36.90
N GLY A 494 -30.45 5.09 -36.03
CA GLY A 494 -30.95 3.82 -35.52
C GLY A 494 -30.14 3.23 -34.35
N GLY A 495 -29.01 3.85 -33.98
CA GLY A 495 -28.24 3.48 -32.80
C GLY A 495 -29.07 3.63 -31.53
N VAL A 496 -29.05 2.60 -30.68
CA VAL A 496 -29.78 2.60 -29.40
C VAL A 496 -29.07 3.52 -28.42
N VAL A 497 -29.82 4.47 -27.85
CA VAL A 497 -29.35 5.47 -26.87
C VAL A 497 -29.59 4.99 -25.45
N GLY A 498 -30.75 4.38 -25.21
CA GLY A 498 -31.17 3.91 -23.90
C GLY A 498 -32.63 3.49 -23.92
N ASN A 499 -33.21 3.30 -22.74
CA ASN A 499 -34.62 2.91 -22.61
C ASN A 499 -35.32 3.83 -21.61
N ILE A 500 -36.60 4.13 -21.87
CA ILE A 500 -37.48 4.73 -20.89
C ILE A 500 -37.98 3.63 -19.97
N THR A 501 -37.84 3.83 -18.66
CA THR A 501 -38.36 2.91 -17.67
C THR A 501 -39.88 3.06 -17.57
N ILE A 502 -40.61 2.03 -18.00
CA ILE A 502 -42.05 1.89 -17.77
C ILE A 502 -42.20 1.31 -16.36
N SER A 503 -42.66 2.11 -15.41
CA SER A 503 -42.81 1.68 -14.01
C SER A 503 -44.10 0.89 -13.77
N ASN A 504 -45.12 1.14 -14.58
CA ASN A 504 -46.34 0.33 -14.64
C ASN A 504 -46.92 0.47 -16.06
N SER A 505 -47.19 -0.63 -16.76
CA SER A 505 -47.75 -0.61 -18.11
C SER A 505 -49.27 -0.42 -18.16
N GLY A 506 -49.95 -0.46 -17.02
CA GLY A 506 -51.38 -0.71 -16.96
C GLY A 506 -51.73 -2.10 -17.52
N ASN A 507 -53.04 -2.35 -17.69
CA ASN A 507 -53.56 -3.61 -18.19
C ASN A 507 -53.73 -3.67 -19.71
N SER A 508 -53.77 -2.52 -20.41
CA SER A 508 -53.67 -2.49 -21.87
C SER A 508 -52.27 -2.19 -22.37
N ALA A 509 -51.96 -2.77 -23.53
CA ALA A 509 -50.72 -2.51 -24.24
C ALA A 509 -50.54 -1.01 -24.55
N ILE A 510 -49.31 -0.53 -24.37
CA ILE A 510 -48.90 0.82 -24.74
C ILE A 510 -49.04 0.99 -26.25
N THR A 511 -49.80 2.00 -26.65
CA THR A 511 -50.08 2.34 -28.05
C THR A 511 -49.08 3.35 -28.60
N SER A 512 -48.52 4.22 -27.75
CA SER A 512 -47.51 5.20 -28.14
C SER A 512 -46.69 5.69 -26.94
N ILE A 513 -45.45 6.08 -27.21
CA ILE A 513 -44.63 6.88 -26.30
C ILE A 513 -44.13 8.09 -27.09
N THR A 514 -44.25 9.28 -26.52
CA THR A 514 -43.85 10.52 -27.19
C THR A 514 -42.77 11.24 -26.38
N LEU A 515 -41.69 11.66 -27.05
CA LEU A 515 -40.69 12.57 -26.51
C LEU A 515 -41.01 14.01 -26.92
N SER A 516 -40.84 14.95 -26.00
CA SER A 516 -41.04 16.38 -26.23
C SER A 516 -39.98 17.21 -25.50
N GLY A 517 -39.83 18.49 -25.85
CA GLY A 517 -38.77 19.37 -25.35
C GLY A 517 -37.69 19.68 -26.41
N THR A 518 -36.74 20.56 -26.09
CA THR A 518 -35.69 20.98 -27.02
C THR A 518 -34.74 19.83 -27.36
N GLY A 519 -34.53 19.56 -28.66
CA GLY A 519 -33.67 18.49 -29.15
C GLY A 519 -34.34 17.13 -29.28
N ASN A 520 -35.67 17.04 -29.10
CA ASN A 520 -36.44 15.82 -29.33
C ASN A 520 -36.32 15.32 -30.78
N GLU A 521 -36.07 16.22 -31.73
CA GLU A 521 -35.90 15.91 -33.15
C GLU A 521 -34.69 15.00 -33.45
N ASN A 522 -33.75 14.87 -32.50
CA ASN A 522 -32.58 14.00 -32.63
C ASN A 522 -32.87 12.56 -32.19
N PHE A 523 -34.02 12.30 -31.56
CA PHE A 523 -34.33 11.00 -30.96
C PHE A 523 -35.71 10.52 -31.38
N GLU A 524 -35.86 9.19 -31.42
CA GLU A 524 -37.15 8.53 -31.55
C GLU A 524 -37.29 7.48 -30.47
N VAL A 525 -38.53 7.15 -30.11
CA VAL A 525 -38.81 6.17 -29.07
C VAL A 525 -39.83 5.16 -29.58
N SER A 526 -39.57 3.88 -29.35
CA SER A 526 -40.51 2.79 -29.65
C SER A 526 -41.55 2.62 -28.54
N ILE A 527 -42.62 1.88 -28.82
CA ILE A 527 -43.63 1.52 -27.80
C ILE A 527 -43.08 0.66 -26.66
N ALA A 528 -41.91 0.02 -26.84
CA ALA A 528 -41.21 -0.72 -25.80
C ALA A 528 -40.33 0.18 -24.91
N GLY A 529 -40.27 1.49 -25.18
CA GLY A 529 -39.46 2.46 -24.44
C GLY A 529 -38.05 2.64 -24.99
N VAL A 530 -37.62 1.89 -26.01
CA VAL A 530 -36.26 2.01 -26.57
C VAL A 530 -36.12 3.34 -27.28
N ILE A 531 -35.14 4.14 -26.86
CA ILE A 531 -34.75 5.41 -27.47
C ILE A 531 -33.63 5.13 -28.47
N SER A 532 -33.78 5.63 -29.69
CA SER A 532 -32.79 5.51 -30.76
C SER A 532 -32.49 6.87 -31.40
N VAL A 533 -31.33 6.97 -32.04
CA VAL A 533 -30.92 8.16 -32.81
C VAL A 533 -31.77 8.26 -34.08
N LYS A 534 -32.48 9.38 -34.22
CA LYS A 534 -33.36 9.62 -35.37
C LYS A 534 -32.57 9.98 -36.63
N ALA A 535 -33.14 9.69 -37.80
CA ALA A 535 -32.54 10.09 -39.07
C ALA A 535 -32.39 11.63 -39.14
N GLY A 536 -31.18 12.09 -39.46
CA GLY A 536 -30.86 13.53 -39.50
C GLY A 536 -30.55 14.17 -38.15
N ALA A 537 -30.39 13.36 -37.08
CA ALA A 537 -29.93 13.85 -35.78
C ALA A 537 -28.60 14.61 -35.89
N SER A 538 -28.49 15.74 -35.20
CA SER A 538 -27.28 16.54 -35.09
C SER A 538 -26.81 16.54 -33.65
N LEU A 539 -26.16 15.44 -33.26
CA LEU A 539 -25.55 15.27 -31.95
C LEU A 539 -24.13 15.88 -32.01
N ASN A 540 -23.83 16.80 -31.11
CA ASN A 540 -22.51 17.43 -31.03
C ASN A 540 -22.23 17.79 -29.58
N TYR A 541 -21.19 17.17 -29.01
CA TYR A 541 -20.85 17.32 -27.60
C TYR A 541 -20.51 18.78 -27.24
N ASN A 542 -19.89 19.51 -28.17
CA ASN A 542 -19.45 20.88 -27.96
C ASN A 542 -20.59 21.90 -27.99
N THR A 543 -21.71 21.59 -28.65
CA THR A 543 -22.89 22.47 -28.70
C THR A 543 -23.91 22.11 -27.62
N THR A 544 -24.26 20.83 -27.49
CA THR A 544 -25.29 20.35 -26.56
C THR A 544 -24.82 19.10 -25.83
N LYS A 545 -24.38 19.26 -24.58
CA LYS A 545 -23.87 18.16 -23.74
C LYS A 545 -24.97 17.29 -23.16
N THR A 546 -26.18 17.82 -23.02
CA THR A 546 -27.27 17.12 -22.36
C THR A 546 -28.62 17.57 -22.94
N TYR A 547 -29.49 16.61 -23.22
CA TYR A 547 -30.89 16.82 -23.55
C TYR A 547 -31.76 16.41 -22.36
N ASN A 548 -32.61 17.31 -21.90
CA ASN A 548 -33.62 17.02 -20.88
C ASN A 548 -34.99 17.00 -21.56
N LEU A 549 -35.43 15.81 -21.97
CA LEU A 549 -36.67 15.59 -22.69
C LEU A 549 -37.79 15.18 -21.74
N SER A 550 -39.03 15.40 -22.15
CA SER A 550 -40.23 14.98 -21.43
C SER A 550 -40.89 13.82 -22.17
N ALA A 551 -41.15 12.72 -21.48
CA ALA A 551 -41.78 11.53 -22.05
C ALA A 551 -43.18 11.29 -21.46
N ILE A 552 -44.12 10.93 -22.32
CA ILE A 552 -45.48 10.50 -21.97
C ILE A 552 -45.81 9.24 -22.78
N ALA A 553 -46.31 8.21 -22.11
CA ALA A 553 -46.86 7.00 -22.74
C ALA A 553 -48.38 7.04 -22.75
N VAL A 554 -49.02 6.37 -23.72
CA VAL A 554 -50.47 6.28 -23.85
C VAL A 554 -50.89 4.84 -24.14
N ASN A 555 -51.90 4.34 -23.43
CA ASN A 555 -52.60 3.08 -23.69
C ASN A 555 -54.12 3.30 -23.77
N ALA A 556 -54.92 2.23 -23.75
CA ALA A 556 -56.37 2.34 -23.84
C ALA A 556 -57.01 2.94 -22.57
N GLU A 557 -56.34 2.84 -21.42
CA GLU A 557 -56.79 3.39 -20.14
C GLU A 557 -56.44 4.87 -19.97
N GLY A 558 -55.42 5.38 -20.66
CA GLY A 558 -55.09 6.80 -20.64
C GLY A 558 -53.62 7.12 -20.89
N SER A 559 -53.20 8.31 -20.45
CA SER A 559 -51.82 8.80 -20.53
C SER A 559 -51.10 8.66 -19.20
N SER A 560 -49.79 8.38 -19.27
CA SER A 560 -48.93 8.34 -18.10
C SER A 560 -48.70 9.70 -17.45
N ASN A 561 -48.08 9.70 -16.27
CA ASN A 561 -47.36 10.86 -15.77
C ASN A 561 -46.26 11.28 -16.77
N SER A 562 -46.00 12.58 -16.84
CA SER A 562 -44.87 13.12 -17.61
C SER A 562 -43.58 12.95 -16.84
N VAL A 563 -42.56 12.36 -17.45
CA VAL A 563 -41.24 12.12 -16.81
C VAL A 563 -40.11 12.76 -17.57
N THR A 564 -39.01 13.04 -16.87
CA THR A 564 -37.79 13.56 -17.47
C THR A 564 -36.90 12.41 -17.96
N VAL A 565 -36.48 12.51 -19.22
CA VAL A 565 -35.47 11.66 -19.84
C VAL A 565 -34.23 12.51 -20.08
N THR A 566 -33.15 12.22 -19.36
CA THR A 566 -31.89 12.94 -19.47
C THR A 566 -30.92 12.16 -20.36
N ILE A 567 -30.59 12.69 -21.52
CA ILE A 567 -29.64 12.08 -22.45
C ILE A 567 -28.35 12.90 -22.44
N SER A 568 -27.26 12.31 -21.96
CA SER A 568 -25.94 12.93 -22.03
C SER A 568 -25.26 12.61 -23.35
N VAL A 569 -24.82 13.64 -24.07
CA VAL A 569 -23.95 13.43 -25.23
C VAL A 569 -22.55 13.15 -24.69
N VAL A 570 -21.93 12.11 -25.21
CA VAL A 570 -20.58 11.70 -24.86
C VAL A 570 -19.68 12.07 -26.01
N ASN A 571 -18.61 12.81 -25.68
CA ASN A 571 -17.58 13.21 -26.63
C ASN A 571 -16.89 11.95 -27.17
N VAL A 572 -16.83 11.82 -28.49
CA VAL A 572 -15.96 10.82 -29.10
C VAL A 572 -14.61 11.47 -29.26
N LEU A 573 -13.64 11.03 -28.45
CA LEU A 573 -12.25 11.45 -28.63
C LEU A 573 -11.79 10.90 -29.98
N GLY A 574 -11.76 11.77 -31.00
CA GLY A 574 -11.35 11.40 -32.35
C GLY A 574 -9.96 10.76 -32.37
N ASN A 575 -9.75 9.85 -33.32
CA ASN A 575 -8.47 9.21 -33.58
C ASN A 575 -7.37 10.28 -33.65
N VAL A 576 -6.28 10.05 -32.91
CA VAL A 576 -5.13 10.94 -32.88
C VAL A 576 -4.25 10.73 -34.11
N ALA A 577 -3.45 11.73 -34.46
CA ALA A 577 -2.48 11.61 -35.54
C ALA A 577 -1.51 10.44 -35.29
N VAL A 578 -1.15 9.71 -36.35
CA VAL A 578 -0.15 8.64 -36.29
C VAL A 578 1.16 9.18 -36.87
N LEU A 579 2.17 9.24 -36.00
CA LEU A 579 3.51 9.74 -36.30
C LEU A 579 4.51 8.58 -36.29
N SER A 580 5.50 8.61 -37.17
CA SER A 580 6.63 7.67 -37.14
C SER A 580 7.91 8.35 -36.63
N ALA A 581 8.74 7.59 -35.91
CA ALA A 581 10.01 8.07 -35.41
C ALA A 581 10.88 8.58 -36.56
N SER A 582 11.59 9.69 -36.32
CA SER A 582 12.38 10.36 -37.35
C SER A 582 13.82 10.53 -36.89
N THR A 583 14.74 10.37 -37.85
CA THR A 583 16.16 10.66 -37.65
C THR A 583 16.59 11.76 -38.61
N GLY A 584 17.35 12.74 -38.11
CA GLY A 584 17.97 13.80 -38.89
C GLY A 584 19.47 13.92 -38.59
N ALA A 585 20.20 14.58 -39.47
CA ALA A 585 21.59 14.95 -39.23
C ALA A 585 21.82 16.37 -39.71
N ILE A 586 22.61 17.14 -38.97
CA ILE A 586 22.91 18.53 -39.29
C ILE A 586 24.34 18.86 -38.90
N SER A 587 25.02 19.70 -39.67
CA SER A 587 26.36 20.15 -39.32
C SER A 587 26.32 21.22 -38.23
N GLU A 588 27.32 21.28 -37.36
CA GLU A 588 27.37 22.29 -36.29
C GLU A 588 27.44 23.74 -36.79
N GLY A 589 28.02 23.96 -37.98
CA GLY A 589 28.02 25.27 -38.65
C GLY A 589 26.77 25.57 -39.48
N ALA A 590 25.67 24.82 -39.33
CA ALA A 590 24.47 25.00 -40.15
C ALA A 590 23.76 26.32 -39.86
N ALA A 591 23.50 27.09 -40.92
CA ALA A 591 22.78 28.36 -40.82
C ALA A 591 21.30 28.15 -40.44
N THR A 592 20.68 29.18 -39.85
CA THR A 592 19.24 29.22 -39.59
C THR A 592 18.42 28.87 -40.84
N GLY A 593 17.40 28.04 -40.67
CA GLY A 593 16.55 27.54 -41.75
C GLY A 593 17.13 26.33 -42.50
N SER A 594 18.33 25.86 -42.16
CA SER A 594 18.87 24.62 -42.74
C SER A 594 17.96 23.44 -42.44
N SER A 595 17.69 22.62 -43.45
CA SER A 595 16.85 21.41 -43.32
C SER A 595 17.59 20.32 -42.55
N VAL A 596 16.94 19.78 -41.52
CA VAL A 596 17.51 18.73 -40.65
C VAL A 596 16.89 17.36 -40.95
N GLY A 597 15.58 17.34 -41.21
CA GLY A 597 14.81 16.12 -41.45
C GLY A 597 13.30 16.38 -41.45
N SER A 598 12.49 15.33 -41.43
CA SER A 598 11.03 15.45 -41.36
C SER A 598 10.38 14.32 -40.57
N ILE A 599 9.33 14.62 -39.83
CA ILE A 599 8.47 13.63 -39.15
C ILE A 599 7.45 13.13 -40.16
N SER A 600 7.38 11.81 -40.33
CA SER A 600 6.38 11.19 -41.21
C SER A 600 5.04 11.08 -40.49
N ILE A 601 4.02 11.76 -41.03
CA ILE A 601 2.64 11.70 -40.56
C ILE A 601 1.90 10.70 -41.46
N THR A 602 1.58 9.51 -40.94
CA THR A 602 0.94 8.44 -41.71
C THR A 602 -0.59 8.54 -41.68
N SER A 603 -1.14 9.21 -40.67
CA SER A 603 -2.54 9.61 -40.58
C SER A 603 -2.63 10.89 -39.75
N VAL A 604 -3.46 11.84 -40.16
CA VAL A 604 -3.77 13.03 -39.35
C VAL A 604 -4.79 12.73 -38.24
N GLY A 605 -5.35 11.51 -38.21
CA GLY A 605 -6.46 11.16 -37.35
C GLY A 605 -7.78 11.72 -37.90
N ASP A 606 -8.73 11.98 -37.01
CA ASP A 606 -10.07 12.43 -37.39
C ASP A 606 -10.16 13.94 -37.67
N SER A 607 -9.10 14.70 -37.31
CA SER A 607 -9.03 16.14 -37.50
C SER A 607 -7.61 16.61 -37.83
N ASN A 608 -7.51 17.74 -38.54
CA ASN A 608 -6.23 18.28 -38.97
C ASN A 608 -5.31 18.65 -37.78
N ILE A 609 -4.02 18.35 -37.91
CA ILE A 609 -2.98 18.79 -36.98
C ILE A 609 -2.88 20.32 -37.05
N THR A 610 -3.04 21.00 -35.91
CA THR A 610 -2.93 22.46 -35.80
C THR A 610 -1.51 22.90 -35.51
N ALA A 611 -0.76 22.11 -34.72
CA ALA A 611 0.65 22.37 -34.42
C ALA A 611 1.42 21.08 -34.12
N ILE A 612 2.70 21.09 -34.47
CA ILE A 612 3.69 20.13 -33.97
C ILE A 612 4.69 20.92 -33.13
N THR A 613 5.04 20.41 -31.96
CA THR A 613 6.04 21.04 -31.06
C THR A 613 7.16 20.06 -30.75
N LEU A 614 8.39 20.58 -30.57
CA LEU A 614 9.55 19.79 -30.15
C LEU A 614 9.86 20.09 -28.68
N SER A 615 10.05 19.04 -27.89
CA SER A 615 10.45 19.10 -26.49
C SER A 615 11.66 18.20 -26.22
N GLY A 616 12.34 18.44 -25.10
CA GLY A 616 13.60 17.78 -24.74
C GLY A 616 14.77 18.77 -24.71
N THR A 617 15.89 18.34 -24.11
CA THR A 617 17.10 19.15 -24.02
C THR A 617 17.60 19.50 -25.41
N GLY A 618 17.81 20.80 -25.66
CA GLY A 618 18.25 21.30 -26.97
C GLY A 618 17.15 21.46 -28.02
N SER A 619 15.87 21.22 -27.71
CA SER A 619 14.77 21.47 -28.66
C SER A 619 14.69 22.92 -29.13
N GLY A 620 15.20 23.87 -28.33
CA GLY A 620 15.33 25.28 -28.69
C GLY A 620 16.22 25.57 -29.90
N ASN A 621 17.06 24.62 -30.33
CA ASN A 621 17.89 24.75 -31.52
C ASN A 621 17.13 24.44 -32.83
N PHE A 622 15.92 23.90 -32.74
CA PHE A 622 15.16 23.41 -33.88
C PHE A 622 13.75 23.99 -33.89
N GLU A 623 13.16 24.06 -35.08
CA GLU A 623 11.75 24.39 -35.29
C GLU A 623 11.13 23.32 -36.19
N VAL A 624 9.83 23.09 -36.04
CA VAL A 624 9.09 22.09 -36.81
C VAL A 624 7.82 22.72 -37.38
N SER A 625 7.54 22.47 -38.66
CA SER A 625 6.31 22.93 -39.30
C SER A 625 5.13 22.00 -39.02
N SER A 626 3.91 22.46 -39.28
CA SER A 626 2.70 21.62 -39.20
C SER A 626 2.70 20.46 -40.20
N ALA A 627 3.54 20.51 -41.25
CA ALA A 627 3.76 19.41 -42.19
C ALA A 627 4.87 18.44 -41.74
N GLY A 628 5.49 18.66 -40.58
CA GLY A 628 6.51 17.78 -40.00
C GLY A 628 7.94 18.07 -40.43
N ALA A 629 8.21 19.08 -41.26
CA ALA A 629 9.59 19.44 -41.64
C ALA A 629 10.33 20.11 -40.47
N ILE A 630 11.57 19.68 -40.19
CA ILE A 630 12.42 20.17 -39.10
C ILE A 630 13.55 21.02 -39.69
N THR A 631 13.71 22.25 -39.19
CA THR A 631 14.77 23.19 -39.58
C THR A 631 15.54 23.73 -38.37
N VAL A 632 16.73 24.27 -38.62
CA VAL A 632 17.54 24.96 -37.59
C VAL A 632 16.88 26.29 -37.22
N LYS A 633 16.62 26.51 -35.94
CA LYS A 633 15.98 27.73 -35.44
C LYS A 633 16.93 28.93 -35.44
N SER A 634 16.38 30.14 -35.50
CA SER A 634 17.17 31.36 -35.31
C SER A 634 17.81 31.39 -33.91
N GLY A 635 19.11 31.67 -33.85
CA GLY A 635 19.89 31.66 -32.62
C GLY A 635 20.26 30.27 -32.10
N ALA A 636 20.09 29.22 -32.90
CA ALA A 636 20.55 27.88 -32.55
C ALA A 636 22.08 27.87 -32.32
N SER A 637 22.50 27.22 -31.23
CA SER A 637 23.91 26.98 -30.92
C SER A 637 24.16 25.49 -31.05
N LEU A 638 24.59 25.08 -32.24
CA LEU A 638 24.99 23.70 -32.52
C LEU A 638 26.51 23.63 -32.40
N ASP A 639 26.99 22.73 -31.56
CA ASP A 639 28.40 22.53 -31.25
C ASP A 639 28.56 21.02 -31.01
N TYR A 640 29.37 20.37 -31.85
CA TYR A 640 29.56 18.92 -31.86
C TYR A 640 30.31 18.45 -30.62
N GLU A 641 31.31 19.19 -30.17
CA GLU A 641 32.17 18.91 -29.02
C GLU A 641 31.35 18.86 -27.73
N THR A 642 30.29 19.67 -27.62
CA THR A 642 29.37 19.66 -26.48
C THR A 642 28.23 18.67 -26.64
N THR A 643 27.55 18.63 -27.80
CA THR A 643 26.32 17.85 -27.98
C THR A 643 26.26 17.19 -29.37
N GLN A 644 26.70 15.95 -29.44
CA GLN A 644 26.72 15.17 -30.68
C GLN A 644 25.34 14.66 -31.12
N THR A 645 24.36 14.57 -30.21
CA THR A 645 23.04 14.03 -30.53
C THR A 645 21.96 14.65 -29.65
N TYR A 646 20.87 15.09 -30.29
CA TYR A 646 19.65 15.53 -29.62
C TYR A 646 18.57 14.45 -29.72
N ASN A 647 18.10 13.97 -28.58
CA ASN A 647 16.96 13.05 -28.47
C ASN A 647 15.72 13.85 -28.05
N LEU A 648 14.93 14.26 -29.03
CA LEU A 648 13.77 15.11 -28.85
C LEU A 648 12.48 14.30 -28.91
N THR A 649 11.40 14.88 -28.41
CA THR A 649 10.05 14.37 -28.57
C THR A 649 9.25 15.37 -29.39
N ALA A 650 8.65 14.92 -30.48
CA ALA A 650 7.69 15.70 -31.24
C ALA A 650 6.27 15.39 -30.74
N LEU A 651 5.46 16.42 -30.50
CA LEU A 651 4.06 16.33 -30.09
C LEU A 651 3.17 17.03 -31.13
N ALA A 652 2.37 16.26 -31.87
CA ALA A 652 1.37 16.78 -32.79
C ALA A 652 0.03 16.91 -32.06
N THR A 653 -0.64 18.06 -32.19
CA THR A 653 -1.95 18.33 -31.56
C THR A 653 -2.95 18.76 -32.64
N ASN A 654 -4.18 18.25 -32.60
CA ASN A 654 -5.26 18.65 -33.52
C ASN A 654 -6.06 19.85 -32.97
N ALA A 655 -7.11 20.29 -33.68
CA ALA A 655 -7.92 21.44 -33.29
C ALA A 655 -8.76 21.19 -32.02
N GLU A 656 -9.02 19.91 -31.74
CA GLU A 656 -9.81 19.39 -30.64
C GLU A 656 -8.95 19.14 -29.38
N GLY A 657 -7.64 19.36 -29.47
CA GLY A 657 -6.70 19.23 -28.34
C GLY A 657 -6.18 17.81 -28.10
N ASN A 658 -6.50 16.85 -28.97
CA ASN A 658 -5.92 15.51 -28.90
C ASN A 658 -4.48 15.54 -29.43
N SER A 659 -3.57 14.84 -28.74
CA SER A 659 -2.16 14.83 -29.11
C SER A 659 -1.56 13.44 -29.27
N ALA A 660 -0.62 13.30 -30.19
CA ALA A 660 0.23 12.12 -30.38
C ALA A 660 1.70 12.53 -30.35
N SER A 661 2.56 11.66 -29.82
CA SER A 661 3.99 11.96 -29.69
C SER A 661 4.88 10.90 -30.31
N VAL A 662 6.06 11.30 -30.77
CA VAL A 662 7.07 10.41 -31.31
C VAL A 662 8.48 10.90 -31.04
N SER A 663 9.45 9.99 -30.97
CA SER A 663 10.86 10.33 -30.82
C SER A 663 11.46 10.88 -32.12
N VAL A 664 12.32 11.88 -31.97
CA VAL A 664 13.12 12.49 -33.04
C VAL A 664 14.57 12.50 -32.60
N THR A 665 15.45 11.84 -33.35
CA THR A 665 16.90 11.81 -33.06
C THR A 665 17.65 12.65 -34.08
N ILE A 666 18.37 13.68 -33.65
CA ILE A 666 19.17 14.54 -34.54
C ILE A 666 20.65 14.37 -34.18
N SER A 667 21.45 13.91 -35.13
CA SER A 667 22.91 13.84 -34.99
C SER A 667 23.56 15.15 -35.45
N VAL A 668 24.46 15.70 -34.64
CA VAL A 668 25.32 16.82 -35.06
C VAL A 668 26.54 16.24 -35.77
N LEU A 669 26.91 16.81 -36.91
CA LEU A 669 28.09 16.44 -37.69
C LEU A 669 29.21 17.46 -37.44
N ASN A 670 30.38 16.94 -37.04
CA ASN A 670 31.59 17.71 -36.77
C ASN A 670 32.10 18.44 -38.03
N ILE A 671 32.42 19.73 -37.89
CA ILE A 671 33.25 20.53 -38.79
C ILE A 671 34.63 20.65 -38.15
N VAL A 672 35.68 20.17 -38.82
CA VAL A 672 37.00 20.15 -38.21
C VAL A 672 37.58 21.57 -38.01
N GLU A 673 37.80 22.02 -36.77
CA GLU A 673 38.44 23.29 -36.44
C GLU A 673 39.95 23.17 -36.15
N VAL A 674 40.69 24.22 -36.53
CA VAL A 674 42.14 24.32 -36.36
C VAL A 674 42.50 25.35 -35.29
N ALA A 675 43.65 25.16 -34.63
CA ALA A 675 44.13 26.05 -33.58
C ALA A 675 44.19 27.51 -34.04
N SER A 676 43.76 28.45 -33.20
CA SER A 676 43.82 29.89 -33.47
C SER A 676 44.92 30.56 -32.63
N LEU A 677 45.83 31.28 -33.31
CA LEU A 677 46.98 31.96 -32.73
C LEU A 677 46.86 33.47 -32.90
N VAL A 678 47.28 34.25 -31.89
CA VAL A 678 47.30 35.72 -31.94
C VAL A 678 48.72 36.22 -32.16
N LYS A 679 48.86 37.22 -33.04
CA LYS A 679 50.14 37.87 -33.31
C LYS A 679 50.69 38.48 -32.04
N SER A 680 51.93 38.15 -31.72
CA SER A 680 52.64 38.54 -30.50
C SER A 680 54.09 38.91 -30.80
N SER A 681 54.77 39.49 -29.82
CA SER A 681 56.18 39.85 -29.91
C SER A 681 56.89 39.57 -28.58
N GLY A 682 58.21 39.48 -28.63
CA GLY A 682 59.06 39.30 -27.47
C GLY A 682 60.28 40.21 -27.52
N SER A 683 61.02 40.27 -26.42
CA SER A 683 62.30 40.95 -26.34
C SER A 683 63.20 40.27 -25.34
N VAL A 684 64.51 40.31 -25.57
CA VAL A 684 65.48 39.71 -24.67
C VAL A 684 66.82 40.44 -24.76
N ASP A 685 67.53 40.52 -23.64
CA ASP A 685 68.87 41.10 -23.57
C ASP A 685 69.88 40.29 -24.38
N GLU A 686 70.88 40.94 -24.98
CA GLU A 686 71.88 40.25 -25.81
C GLU A 686 72.78 39.27 -25.06
N ASN A 687 72.98 39.46 -23.75
CA ASN A 687 73.73 38.51 -22.91
C ASN A 687 72.85 37.43 -22.26
N ALA A 688 71.57 37.35 -22.66
CA ALA A 688 70.64 36.41 -22.07
C ALA A 688 71.11 34.97 -22.27
N THR A 689 71.11 34.23 -21.17
CA THR A 689 71.53 32.84 -21.12
C THR A 689 70.39 31.89 -21.48
N THR A 690 70.74 30.62 -21.69
CA THR A 690 69.77 29.58 -22.02
C THR A 690 68.61 29.52 -21.04
N GLY A 691 67.38 29.50 -21.56
CA GLY A 691 66.16 29.45 -20.77
C GLY A 691 65.60 30.81 -20.34
N ASN A 692 66.32 31.91 -20.59
CA ASN A 692 65.74 33.25 -20.39
C ASN A 692 64.48 33.42 -21.25
N LEU A 693 63.41 33.96 -20.64
CA LEU A 693 62.13 34.19 -21.29
C LEU A 693 62.24 35.33 -22.30
N VAL A 694 61.81 35.07 -23.54
CA VAL A 694 61.78 36.06 -24.63
C VAL A 694 60.38 36.64 -24.81
N GLY A 695 59.35 35.81 -24.67
CA GLY A 695 57.95 36.22 -24.80
C GLY A 695 57.02 35.02 -24.86
N THR A 696 55.75 35.27 -25.13
CA THR A 696 54.71 34.23 -25.20
C THR A 696 53.83 34.40 -26.43
N ILE A 697 53.58 33.31 -27.14
CA ILE A 697 52.60 33.20 -28.22
C ILE A 697 51.25 32.87 -27.60
N THR A 698 50.28 33.77 -27.77
CA THR A 698 48.93 33.57 -27.23
C THR A 698 48.12 32.64 -28.14
N ILE A 699 47.67 31.53 -27.55
CA ILE A 699 46.76 30.55 -28.17
C ILE A 699 45.36 30.90 -27.69
N THR A 700 44.45 31.24 -28.61
CA THR A 700 43.06 31.59 -28.26
C THR A 700 42.11 30.40 -28.33
N SER A 701 42.45 29.38 -29.13
CA SER A 701 41.76 28.10 -29.16
C SER A 701 42.71 27.02 -29.70
N ALA A 702 42.59 25.79 -29.18
CA ALA A 702 43.29 24.63 -29.73
C ALA A 702 42.60 24.04 -30.98
N GLY A 703 41.38 24.47 -31.30
CA GLY A 703 40.47 23.75 -32.21
C GLY A 703 39.98 22.45 -31.56
N ASP A 704 39.55 21.48 -32.36
CA ASP A 704 38.94 20.22 -31.90
C ASP A 704 39.91 19.28 -31.17
N SER A 705 41.21 19.56 -31.26
CA SER A 705 42.22 18.70 -30.65
C SER A 705 43.40 19.51 -30.11
N ASN A 706 43.96 19.01 -29.02
CA ASN A 706 45.08 19.67 -28.33
C ASN A 706 46.26 19.91 -29.28
N ILE A 707 46.92 21.06 -29.11
CA ILE A 707 48.19 21.38 -29.77
C ILE A 707 49.25 20.40 -29.28
N THR A 708 49.88 19.67 -30.20
CA THR A 708 50.93 18.70 -29.89
C THR A 708 52.32 19.30 -30.03
N VAL A 709 52.50 20.28 -30.91
CA VAL A 709 53.77 20.95 -31.13
C VAL A 709 53.58 22.39 -31.59
N ILE A 710 54.42 23.29 -31.10
CA ILE A 710 54.63 24.62 -31.67
C ILE A 710 56.07 24.68 -32.17
N THR A 711 56.29 25.23 -33.37
CA THR A 711 57.62 25.41 -33.95
C THR A 711 57.84 26.85 -34.38
N LEU A 712 59.09 27.31 -34.36
CA LEU A 712 59.50 28.60 -34.92
C LEU A 712 60.21 28.38 -36.25
N SER A 713 59.81 29.13 -37.27
CA SER A 713 60.43 29.14 -38.59
C SER A 713 60.92 30.54 -38.96
N GLY A 714 61.96 30.62 -39.78
CA GLY A 714 62.61 31.88 -40.17
C GLY A 714 64.10 31.91 -39.84
N THR A 715 64.81 32.91 -40.38
CA THR A 715 66.25 33.10 -40.15
C THR A 715 66.51 33.42 -38.68
N GLY A 716 67.45 32.68 -38.05
CA GLY A 716 67.80 32.88 -36.64
C GLY A 716 66.89 32.14 -35.64
N ASN A 717 65.92 31.34 -36.11
CA ASN A 717 65.08 30.52 -35.23
C ASN A 717 65.88 29.56 -34.33
N GLY A 718 67.08 29.15 -34.74
CA GLY A 718 68.00 28.32 -33.97
C GLY A 718 68.50 28.95 -32.68
N ASN A 719 68.27 30.25 -32.45
CA ASN A 719 68.60 30.93 -31.21
C ASN A 719 67.49 30.81 -30.14
N PHE A 720 66.32 30.26 -30.49
CA PHE A 720 65.14 30.26 -29.61
C PHE A 720 64.46 28.87 -29.56
N ASP A 721 63.93 28.53 -28.40
CA ASP A 721 63.05 27.37 -28.20
C ASP A 721 61.63 27.85 -27.87
N VAL A 722 60.62 27.08 -28.29
CA VAL A 722 59.21 27.33 -27.99
C VAL A 722 58.56 26.08 -27.41
N SER A 723 57.79 26.26 -26.33
CA SER A 723 57.01 25.19 -25.70
C SER A 723 55.61 25.05 -26.34
N THR A 724 54.94 23.93 -26.07
CA THR A 724 53.53 23.72 -26.49
C THR A 724 52.55 24.68 -25.83
N ALA A 725 52.93 25.33 -24.72
CA ALA A 725 52.16 26.40 -24.08
C ALA A 725 52.40 27.79 -24.70
N GLY A 726 53.19 27.88 -25.78
CA GLY A 726 53.50 29.13 -26.48
C GLY A 726 54.63 29.95 -25.83
N VAL A 727 55.28 29.47 -24.77
CA VAL A 727 56.40 30.19 -24.14
C VAL A 727 57.65 30.09 -25.01
N VAL A 728 58.24 31.24 -25.37
CA VAL A 728 59.46 31.36 -26.18
C VAL A 728 60.64 31.75 -25.27
N SER A 729 61.76 31.03 -25.39
CA SER A 729 62.96 31.21 -24.56
C SER A 729 64.25 31.11 -25.36
N VAL A 730 65.36 31.61 -24.81
CA VAL A 730 66.69 31.53 -25.44
C VAL A 730 67.21 30.09 -25.45
N LYS A 731 67.66 29.61 -26.61
CA LYS A 731 68.17 28.25 -26.81
C LYS A 731 69.59 28.07 -26.29
N ALA A 732 69.95 26.83 -25.94
CA ALA A 732 71.32 26.45 -25.64
C ALA A 732 72.27 26.77 -26.79
N GLY A 733 73.31 27.57 -26.52
CA GLY A 733 74.29 27.99 -27.53
C GLY A 733 73.82 29.11 -28.47
N ALA A 734 72.72 29.80 -28.13
CA ALA A 734 72.32 31.02 -28.84
C ALA A 734 73.44 32.06 -28.77
N SER A 735 73.73 32.69 -29.90
CA SER A 735 74.65 33.83 -30.01
C SER A 735 73.81 35.06 -30.31
N LEU A 736 73.36 35.72 -29.24
CA LEU A 736 72.64 36.99 -29.33
C LEU A 736 73.67 38.10 -29.17
N ASP A 737 73.65 39.05 -30.07
CA ASP A 737 74.60 40.17 -30.16
C ASP A 737 73.83 41.30 -30.84
N TYR A 738 73.62 42.40 -30.11
CA TYR A 738 72.80 43.52 -30.54
C TYR A 738 73.44 44.27 -31.72
N GLU A 739 74.77 44.39 -31.75
CA GLU A 739 75.52 45.07 -32.80
C GLU A 739 75.38 44.36 -34.15
N THR A 740 75.20 43.04 -34.15
CA THR A 740 75.01 42.24 -35.37
C THR A 740 73.55 42.06 -35.76
N THR A 741 72.67 41.67 -34.83
CA THR A 741 71.26 41.38 -35.16
C THR A 741 70.31 41.93 -34.10
N LYS A 742 69.63 43.03 -34.45
CA LYS A 742 68.71 43.74 -33.55
C LYS A 742 67.31 43.14 -33.46
N ASP A 743 66.85 42.47 -34.52
CA ASP A 743 65.50 41.93 -34.59
C ASP A 743 65.45 40.58 -35.35
N TYR A 744 64.68 39.63 -34.81
CA TYR A 744 64.31 38.39 -35.48
C TYR A 744 62.82 38.41 -35.84
N ASN A 745 62.50 38.29 -37.14
CA ASN A 745 61.13 38.17 -37.63
C ASN A 745 60.82 36.68 -37.89
N LEU A 746 60.20 36.01 -36.92
CA LEU A 746 59.92 34.58 -36.98
C LEU A 746 58.43 34.32 -37.25
N THR A 747 58.11 33.10 -37.67
CA THR A 747 56.74 32.59 -37.80
C THR A 747 56.56 31.41 -36.87
N ALA A 748 55.61 31.52 -35.94
CA ALA A 748 55.17 30.44 -35.09
C ALA A 748 54.13 29.58 -35.81
N ILE A 749 54.29 28.26 -35.76
CA ILE A 749 53.37 27.28 -36.37
C ILE A 749 52.93 26.31 -35.28
N ALA A 750 51.63 26.23 -35.01
CA ALA A 750 51.05 25.27 -34.06
C ALA A 750 50.37 24.14 -34.84
N THR A 751 50.67 22.90 -34.46
CA THR A 751 50.10 21.69 -35.06
C THR A 751 49.37 20.90 -33.98
N ASN A 752 48.13 20.48 -34.27
CA ASN A 752 47.33 19.67 -33.35
C ASN A 752 47.56 18.16 -33.53
N LEU A 753 46.91 17.34 -32.70
CA LEU A 753 47.06 15.88 -32.76
C LEU A 753 46.55 15.27 -34.08
N ALA A 754 45.56 15.90 -34.71
CA ALA A 754 45.03 15.50 -36.01
C ALA A 754 45.94 15.88 -37.20
N GLY A 755 47.04 16.61 -36.95
CA GLY A 755 47.98 17.05 -37.99
C GLY A 755 47.58 18.35 -38.69
N ASN A 756 46.51 19.02 -38.25
CA ASN A 756 46.13 20.34 -38.77
C ASN A 756 47.00 21.42 -38.13
N SER A 757 47.39 22.42 -38.92
CA SER A 757 48.29 23.48 -38.47
C SER A 757 47.81 24.89 -38.81
N SER A 758 48.09 25.84 -37.92
CA SER A 758 47.93 27.28 -38.16
C SER A 758 49.24 28.02 -37.87
N SER A 759 49.38 29.24 -38.40
CA SER A 759 50.62 30.02 -38.25
C SER A 759 50.37 31.51 -38.02
N VAL A 760 51.27 32.15 -37.27
CA VAL A 760 51.25 33.59 -36.99
C VAL A 760 52.67 34.15 -36.88
N GLY A 761 52.86 35.43 -37.22
CA GLY A 761 54.15 36.10 -37.04
C GLY A 761 54.49 36.37 -35.57
N PHE A 762 55.77 36.23 -35.21
CA PHE A 762 56.33 36.52 -33.88
C PHE A 762 57.67 37.26 -34.02
N ASN A 763 57.68 38.53 -33.63
CA ASN A 763 58.87 39.38 -33.74
C ASN A 763 59.60 39.45 -32.39
N ILE A 764 60.93 39.30 -32.42
CA ILE A 764 61.79 39.37 -31.23
C ILE A 764 62.79 40.51 -31.40
N SER A 765 62.83 41.45 -30.46
CA SER A 765 63.84 42.51 -30.42
C SER A 765 64.93 42.20 -29.39
N ILE A 766 66.19 42.34 -29.79
CA ILE A 766 67.34 42.20 -28.88
C ILE A 766 67.57 43.54 -28.19
N LEU A 767 67.77 43.51 -26.88
CA LEU A 767 68.04 44.70 -26.07
C LEU A 767 69.55 44.82 -25.83
N ASP A 768 70.07 46.01 -26.13
CA ASP A 768 71.46 46.42 -25.97
C ASP A 768 71.84 46.53 -24.48
N ILE A 769 72.95 45.90 -24.11
CA ILE A 769 73.63 46.09 -22.83
C ILE A 769 75.05 46.58 -23.11
N LEU A 770 75.34 47.79 -22.60
CA LEU A 770 76.64 48.44 -22.74
C LEU A 770 77.83 47.54 -22.30
N ASP A 771 78.63 47.09 -23.27
CA ASP A 771 79.85 46.32 -23.05
C ASP A 771 81.01 47.18 -22.52
N THR A 772 81.53 46.88 -21.33
CA THR A 772 82.71 47.57 -20.79
C THR A 772 84.00 46.81 -21.14
N ALA A 773 84.86 47.39 -21.98
CA ALA A 773 86.22 46.87 -22.24
C ALA A 773 87.25 47.54 -21.31
N THR A 774 87.86 46.78 -20.39
CA THR A 774 88.97 47.24 -19.54
C THR A 774 90.34 47.01 -20.19
N PHE A 775 91.17 48.06 -20.27
CA PHE A 775 92.57 48.01 -20.73
C PHE A 775 93.55 48.12 -19.54
N PHE A 776 94.64 47.34 -19.55
CA PHE A 776 95.73 47.45 -18.55
C PHE A 776 96.88 48.34 -19.07
N ILE A 777 97.17 49.46 -18.39
CA ILE A 777 98.37 50.29 -18.62
C ILE A 777 99.52 49.76 -17.74
N LYS A 778 100.65 49.34 -18.33
CA LYS A 778 101.76 48.73 -17.57
C LYS A 778 102.75 49.73 -16.95
N SER A 779 102.89 50.97 -17.45
CA SER A 779 103.62 52.08 -16.79
C SER A 779 103.52 53.41 -17.56
N ALA A 780 103.68 54.55 -16.86
CA ALA A 780 104.04 55.84 -17.44
C ALA A 780 105.40 56.30 -16.87
N VAL A 781 106.34 56.73 -17.72
CA VAL A 781 107.65 57.29 -17.32
C VAL A 781 107.67 58.78 -17.62
N TYR A 782 108.11 59.58 -16.65
CA TYR A 782 108.37 61.01 -16.78
C TYR A 782 109.90 61.22 -16.79
N ASP A 783 110.47 61.75 -17.88
CA ASP A 783 111.88 62.13 -17.94
C ASP A 783 112.02 63.64 -17.73
N ASN A 784 112.88 64.03 -16.80
CA ASN A 784 113.14 65.42 -16.44
C ASN A 784 114.65 65.58 -16.21
N ASN A 785 115.44 65.61 -17.28
CA ASN A 785 116.85 65.99 -17.19
C ASN A 785 117.24 66.99 -18.28
N ALA A 786 117.64 68.18 -17.82
CA ALA A 786 118.14 69.26 -18.62
C ALA A 786 119.62 69.03 -18.99
N THR A 787 119.93 69.05 -20.30
CA THR A 787 120.96 69.91 -20.93
C THR A 787 121.07 69.57 -22.43
N SER A 788 120.97 70.62 -23.28
CA SER A 788 121.12 70.65 -24.76
C SER A 788 119.92 70.24 -25.65
N SER A 789 119.45 71.23 -26.44
CA SER A 789 118.61 71.20 -27.66
C SER A 789 117.29 70.40 -27.73
N VAL A 790 116.20 71.14 -28.03
CA VAL A 790 114.85 70.74 -28.51
C VAL A 790 113.93 70.05 -27.47
N ALA A 791 112.84 70.69 -27.05
CA ALA A 791 111.84 70.10 -26.14
C ALA A 791 110.42 70.28 -26.70
N ASP A 792 109.85 69.16 -27.14
CA ASP A 792 108.48 68.97 -27.65
C ASP A 792 107.90 67.88 -26.75
N ASP A 793 107.08 68.25 -25.75
CA ASP A 793 106.59 67.34 -24.72
C ASP A 793 105.64 66.29 -25.33
N LYS A 794 106.12 65.05 -25.51
CA LYS A 794 105.34 63.92 -26.03
C LYS A 794 105.32 62.78 -25.03
N LEU A 795 104.12 62.35 -24.65
CA LEU A 795 103.86 61.09 -23.95
C LEU A 795 103.70 59.98 -25.00
N TYR A 796 104.54 58.93 -24.92
CA TYR A 796 104.41 57.73 -25.77
C TYR A 796 103.80 56.59 -24.94
N ILE A 797 102.70 56.00 -25.43
CA ILE A 797 102.07 54.80 -24.86
C ILE A 797 102.24 53.66 -25.88
N TYR A 798 102.84 52.54 -25.47
CA TYR A 798 102.98 51.32 -26.27
C TYR A 798 101.91 50.30 -25.86
N PHE A 799 101.21 49.71 -26.84
CA PHE A 799 100.29 48.60 -26.65
C PHE A 799 100.89 47.30 -27.22
N ASP A 800 100.68 46.18 -26.53
CA ASP A 800 100.97 44.81 -26.96
C ASP A 800 99.71 44.24 -27.65
N GLN A 801 99.83 43.97 -28.95
CA GLN A 801 98.91 43.22 -29.83
C GLN A 801 97.76 43.93 -30.58
N THR A 802 97.54 43.39 -31.78
CA THR A 802 96.80 43.90 -32.94
C THR A 802 95.29 43.72 -32.80
N ILE A 803 94.54 44.82 -32.91
CA ILE A 803 93.06 44.88 -32.84
C ILE A 803 92.45 44.35 -34.15
N LYS A 804 91.53 43.38 -34.09
CA LYS A 804 90.61 43.06 -35.20
C LYS A 804 89.45 44.06 -35.19
N SER A 805 89.26 44.74 -36.31
CA SER A 805 88.38 45.90 -36.51
C SER A 805 86.87 45.60 -36.51
N SER A 806 86.40 44.55 -35.83
CA SER A 806 85.00 44.14 -35.80
C SER A 806 84.30 44.38 -34.46
N SER A 807 84.94 45.09 -33.52
CA SER A 807 84.42 45.29 -32.16
C SER A 807 84.64 46.72 -31.63
N ILE A 808 84.63 47.73 -32.53
CA ILE A 808 84.66 49.15 -32.11
C ILE A 808 83.67 49.96 -32.96
N ASP A 809 82.71 50.55 -32.27
CA ASP A 809 81.70 51.52 -32.71
C ASP A 809 82.34 52.81 -33.25
N THR A 810 82.00 53.20 -34.49
CA THR A 810 82.55 54.39 -35.16
C THR A 810 81.56 55.56 -35.31
N ASN A 811 80.50 55.67 -34.50
CA ASN A 811 79.57 56.80 -34.62
C ASN A 811 79.24 57.53 -33.29
N MET A 812 80.20 58.31 -32.75
CA MET A 812 80.18 59.79 -32.84
C MET A 812 81.17 60.47 -31.87
N SER A 813 81.98 61.35 -32.48
CA SER A 813 82.57 62.61 -32.01
C SER A 813 82.81 62.86 -30.51
N ALA A 814 84.09 63.10 -30.21
CA ALA A 814 84.70 63.60 -28.99
C ALA A 814 84.04 64.85 -28.35
N ASN A 815 84.17 64.96 -27.01
CA ASN A 815 84.80 66.11 -26.35
C ASN A 815 85.24 65.72 -24.92
N TYR A 816 86.53 65.91 -24.64
CA TYR A 816 87.10 65.83 -23.30
C TYR A 816 86.97 67.19 -22.60
N THR A 817 86.65 67.22 -21.30
CA THR A 817 87.09 68.31 -20.43
C THR A 817 87.32 67.79 -19.01
N LEU A 818 88.51 68.07 -18.51
CA LEU A 818 89.03 67.65 -17.22
C LEU A 818 88.75 68.74 -16.16
N ALA A 819 88.07 68.39 -15.07
CA ALA A 819 88.06 69.13 -13.80
C ALA A 819 87.60 68.12 -12.73
N GLY A 820 88.30 67.83 -11.64
CA GLY A 820 89.33 68.54 -10.92
C GLY A 820 88.92 68.53 -9.45
N THR A 821 89.72 67.87 -8.60
CA THR A 821 89.71 67.87 -7.11
C THR A 821 88.49 67.17 -6.46
N GLY A 822 88.56 66.32 -5.45
CA GLY A 822 89.64 65.83 -4.60
C GLY A 822 89.03 65.16 -3.35
N PHE A 823 89.64 64.07 -2.93
CA PHE A 823 89.67 63.47 -1.59
C PHE A 823 88.56 62.56 -1.04
N ILE A 824 89.07 61.39 -0.62
CA ILE A 824 88.57 60.20 0.06
C ILE A 824 88.25 60.49 1.54
N GLY A 825 87.18 59.89 2.07
CA GLY A 825 86.89 59.85 3.51
C GLY A 825 85.81 58.84 3.88
N SER A 826 86.15 57.96 4.81
CA SER A 826 85.45 56.74 5.24
C SER A 826 84.35 56.95 6.30
N ALA A 827 83.41 55.99 6.33
CA ALA A 827 82.97 55.21 7.50
C ALA A 827 81.53 55.34 8.04
N SER A 828 81.01 54.13 8.27
CA SER A 828 80.13 53.64 9.34
C SER A 828 78.62 53.86 9.26
N ALA A 829 77.93 52.72 9.19
CA ALA A 829 76.52 52.55 9.47
C ALA A 829 76.31 52.28 10.97
N SER A 830 75.28 52.89 11.56
CA SER A 830 74.35 52.22 12.48
C SER A 830 73.18 53.15 12.82
N ASP A 831 72.01 52.52 12.94
CA ASP A 831 70.79 52.96 13.63
C ASP A 831 69.73 53.71 12.82
N TYR A 832 68.94 52.87 12.14
CA TYR A 832 67.53 53.05 11.80
C TYR A 832 66.69 53.42 13.03
N ASN A 833 65.83 54.41 12.87
CA ASN A 833 64.50 54.48 13.49
C ASN A 833 63.64 55.40 12.62
N ASP A 834 62.68 54.85 11.87
CA ASP A 834 61.63 55.68 11.27
C ASP A 834 60.38 54.86 10.92
N THR A 835 59.21 55.40 11.27
CA THR A 835 57.88 55.10 10.70
C THR A 835 56.92 56.20 11.18
N ILE A 836 56.10 56.89 10.40
CA ILE A 836 55.71 56.89 8.98
C ILE A 836 55.17 58.32 8.71
N PHE A 837 55.53 58.94 7.58
CA PHE A 837 55.01 60.23 7.11
C PHE A 837 54.49 60.16 5.66
N HIS A 838 53.65 61.14 5.33
CA HIS A 838 52.76 61.23 4.17
C HIS A 838 53.39 61.65 2.82
N GLN A 839 52.62 61.39 1.75
CA GLN A 839 52.32 62.27 0.59
C GLN A 839 53.23 62.34 -0.67
N HIS A 840 52.56 62.66 -1.81
CA HIS A 840 53.08 63.22 -3.10
C HIS A 840 53.86 62.23 -4.02
N ILE A 841 53.91 62.21 -5.38
CA ILE A 841 53.59 63.09 -6.53
C ILE A 841 53.65 62.32 -7.88
N ILE A 842 52.84 62.75 -8.87
CA ILE A 842 53.04 63.07 -10.32
C ILE A 842 54.16 62.38 -11.16
N SER A 843 53.78 62.08 -12.42
CA SER A 843 54.48 61.50 -13.59
C SER A 843 55.55 62.38 -14.31
N LEU A 844 56.40 61.72 -15.14
CA LEU A 844 57.13 62.12 -16.39
C LEU A 844 58.55 61.48 -16.41
N ASP A 845 59.31 61.25 -17.50
CA ASP A 845 59.12 60.82 -18.89
C ASP A 845 60.52 60.29 -19.40
N SER A 846 60.56 59.81 -20.64
CA SER A 846 61.70 59.60 -21.54
C SER A 846 63.16 59.89 -21.11
N ALA A 847 64.00 58.85 -21.05
CA ALA A 847 65.18 58.63 -21.91
C ALA A 847 66.15 57.61 -21.27
N SER A 848 66.49 56.57 -22.04
CA SER A 848 67.76 55.84 -22.09
C SER A 848 68.60 55.65 -20.81
N THR A 849 68.68 54.38 -20.40
CA THR A 849 69.92 53.62 -20.12
C THR A 849 71.09 54.33 -19.42
N ALA A 850 71.42 53.84 -18.22
CA ALA A 850 72.66 53.09 -17.93
C ALA A 850 73.21 53.37 -16.52
N LEU A 851 73.38 52.30 -15.75
CA LEU A 851 74.54 52.15 -14.86
C LEU A 851 74.83 50.64 -14.82
N LEU A 852 75.70 50.17 -15.71
CA LEU A 852 77.11 49.87 -15.42
C LEU A 852 77.27 49.08 -14.13
N ILE A 853 77.33 47.76 -14.27
CA ILE A 853 78.15 46.92 -13.41
C ILE A 853 79.54 46.91 -14.04
N ASN A 854 80.59 46.95 -13.21
CA ASN A 854 81.85 46.18 -13.28
C ASN A 854 82.96 47.03 -12.62
N ASP A 855 83.96 46.50 -11.92
CA ASP A 855 84.70 45.26 -12.13
C ASP A 855 85.08 44.58 -10.81
N THR A 856 84.94 43.26 -10.79
CA THR A 856 85.64 42.30 -9.92
C THR A 856 85.40 42.35 -8.40
N ASN A 857 84.66 41.33 -7.95
CA ASN A 857 84.45 40.81 -6.60
C ASN A 857 83.36 41.49 -5.76
N ILE A 858 82.26 40.76 -5.51
CA ILE A 858 81.87 40.46 -4.13
C ILE A 858 81.50 38.97 -4.01
N SER A 859 82.52 38.18 -3.68
CA SER A 859 82.43 37.04 -2.77
C SER A 859 83.44 37.40 -1.66
N ILE A 860 83.40 37.01 -0.38
CA ILE A 860 82.84 35.91 0.44
C ILE A 860 82.81 36.54 1.87
N ALA A 861 82.12 36.08 2.91
CA ALA A 861 82.59 35.02 3.81
C ALA A 861 81.85 35.07 5.17
N THR A 862 81.29 33.94 5.55
CA THR A 862 81.17 33.34 6.89
C THR A 862 81.31 34.26 8.13
N GLY A 863 80.20 34.47 8.83
CA GLY A 863 80.14 34.94 10.22
C GLY A 863 78.73 34.82 10.78
N ILE A 864 78.53 34.00 11.81
CA ILE A 864 77.24 33.81 12.50
C ILE A 864 76.91 35.08 13.30
N LEU A 865 75.82 35.77 12.99
CA LEU A 865 75.24 36.81 13.85
C LEU A 865 74.21 36.15 14.79
N ARG A 866 74.46 36.29 16.10
CA ARG A 866 73.56 35.93 17.19
C ARG A 866 72.60 37.09 17.45
N ASP A 867 71.43 36.83 18.03
CA ASP A 867 70.56 37.88 18.56
C ASP A 867 71.19 38.58 19.79
N THR A 868 70.52 39.60 20.34
CA THR A 868 70.91 40.32 21.57
C THR A 868 70.99 39.45 22.83
N PHE A 869 70.64 38.16 22.76
CA PHE A 869 70.72 37.18 23.83
C PHE A 869 71.73 36.04 23.57
N GLY A 870 72.46 36.08 22.45
CA GLY A 870 73.65 35.28 22.26
C GLY A 870 73.43 33.82 21.82
N ASN A 871 72.36 33.46 21.10
CA ASN A 871 72.19 32.07 20.58
C ASN A 871 72.48 31.93 19.06
N PRO A 872 73.08 30.81 18.59
CA PRO A 872 73.49 30.62 17.18
C PRO A 872 72.44 29.89 16.33
N SER A 873 72.15 30.39 15.13
CA SER A 873 71.21 29.80 14.17
C SER A 873 71.90 28.78 13.26
N ILE A 874 71.51 27.50 13.34
CA ILE A 874 71.85 26.45 12.36
C ILE A 874 70.58 26.11 11.58
N TYR A 875 70.68 26.14 10.25
CA TYR A 875 69.69 25.65 9.29
C TYR A 875 69.76 24.11 9.17
N ASP A 876 68.62 23.44 9.03
CA ASP A 876 68.49 22.28 8.12
C ASP A 876 67.09 22.23 7.49
N ALA A 877 67.09 21.71 6.29
CA ALA A 877 66.18 21.74 5.17
C ALA A 877 64.78 21.20 5.42
N ASN A 878 63.78 21.96 4.96
CA ASN A 878 62.93 21.57 3.84
C ASN A 878 61.86 22.63 3.58
N THR A 879 61.53 22.81 2.30
CA THR A 879 60.49 23.67 1.71
C THR A 879 60.89 25.13 1.40
N THR A 880 61.33 25.29 0.17
CA THR A 880 61.27 26.53 -0.61
C THR A 880 59.80 26.90 -0.89
N GLN A 881 59.28 27.92 -0.23
CA GLN A 881 58.42 28.91 -0.88
C GLN A 881 58.81 30.30 -0.38
N ALA A 882 59.38 31.08 -1.29
CA ALA A 882 59.68 32.49 -1.10
C ALA A 882 58.36 33.24 -0.86
N GLN A 883 58.26 33.92 0.28
CA GLN A 883 57.25 34.94 0.53
C GLN A 883 57.47 36.08 -0.47
N LYS A 884 56.61 36.17 -1.48
CA LYS A 884 56.43 37.39 -2.27
C LYS A 884 55.64 38.38 -1.41
N PHE A 885 56.32 39.41 -0.91
CA PHE A 885 55.67 40.66 -0.56
C PHE A 885 55.02 41.22 -1.83
N ARG A 886 53.68 41.22 -1.91
CA ARG A 886 52.97 41.99 -2.93
C ARG A 886 52.66 43.37 -2.38
N VAL A 887 53.31 44.33 -3.00
CA VAL A 887 53.00 45.76 -3.02
C VAL A 887 51.53 45.93 -3.44
N LEU A 888 50.69 46.48 -2.56
CA LEU A 888 49.37 46.97 -2.93
C LEU A 888 49.54 48.11 -3.94
N LEU A 889 49.06 47.91 -5.16
CA LEU A 889 48.91 48.99 -6.14
C LEU A 889 47.81 49.93 -5.63
N LYS A 890 48.18 51.18 -5.31
CA LYS A 890 47.24 52.30 -5.08
C LYS A 890 46.20 52.36 -6.21
N THR A 891 44.91 52.26 -5.89
CA THR A 891 43.81 52.21 -6.86
C THR A 891 43.30 53.59 -7.33
N GLU A 892 43.81 54.70 -6.78
CA GLU A 892 43.41 56.07 -7.15
C GLU A 892 41.88 56.34 -7.16
N LEU A 893 41.09 55.60 -6.39
CA LEU A 893 39.67 55.88 -6.19
C LEU A 893 39.46 56.68 -4.91
N THR A 894 39.42 58.00 -5.03
CA THR A 894 38.82 58.90 -4.03
C THR A 894 37.30 58.79 -4.10
N ILE A 895 36.68 58.03 -3.20
CA ILE A 895 35.27 58.24 -2.81
C ILE A 895 35.29 58.68 -1.35
N SER A 896 35.06 59.98 -1.12
CA SER A 896 34.91 60.58 0.20
C SER A 896 33.59 60.12 0.82
N TYR A 897 33.63 59.35 1.91
CA TYR A 897 32.47 59.23 2.78
C TYR A 897 32.41 60.43 3.74
N PRO A 898 31.24 61.06 3.90
CA PRO A 898 31.00 61.86 5.08
C PRO A 898 30.81 60.85 6.21
N ASN A 899 31.81 60.69 7.07
CA ASN A 899 31.69 60.44 8.51
C ASN A 899 33.02 59.90 9.05
N ASN A 900 33.52 60.63 10.04
CA ASN A 900 34.63 60.42 10.95
C ASN A 900 34.71 59.01 11.60
N SER A 901 35.09 57.98 10.84
CA SER A 901 35.68 56.77 11.43
C SER A 901 36.93 56.36 10.66
N SER A 902 38.02 56.21 11.41
CA SER A 902 39.40 56.13 10.97
C SER A 902 39.83 54.70 10.61
N SER A 903 39.28 54.15 9.53
CA SER A 903 39.85 53.00 8.84
C SER A 903 39.54 53.12 7.34
N ASP A 904 40.58 53.30 6.52
CA ASP A 904 40.47 53.22 5.06
C ASP A 904 40.07 51.78 4.70
N ARG A 905 38.88 51.60 4.09
CA ARG A 905 38.36 50.28 3.70
C ARG A 905 38.29 50.18 2.18
N ASP A 906 39.15 49.34 1.61
CA ASP A 906 39.28 49.03 0.18
C ASP A 906 38.78 47.59 -0.07
N ASP A 907 38.04 47.34 -1.14
CA ASP A 907 37.40 46.04 -1.48
C ASP A 907 38.23 45.20 -2.46
N GLY A 908 39.53 45.14 -2.19
CA GLY A 908 40.65 44.65 -3.02
C GLY A 908 40.61 43.23 -3.63
N TYR A 909 39.44 42.66 -3.92
CA TYR A 909 39.25 41.43 -4.66
C TYR A 909 38.53 41.61 -6.03
N TYR A 910 37.87 42.73 -6.29
CA TYR A 910 37.23 42.99 -7.59
C TYR A 910 38.23 43.45 -8.67
N GLU A 911 38.02 43.04 -9.93
CA GLU A 911 38.71 43.67 -11.06
C GLU A 911 38.46 45.18 -11.04
N LYS A 912 39.54 45.96 -11.18
CA LYS A 912 39.52 47.43 -11.14
C LYS A 912 38.35 47.99 -11.97
N GLY A 913 37.35 48.58 -11.30
CA GLY A 913 36.24 49.30 -11.93
C GLY A 913 34.96 48.50 -12.22
N LYS A 914 34.82 47.26 -11.73
CA LYS A 914 33.56 46.48 -11.86
C LYS A 914 32.62 46.74 -10.68
N THR A 915 31.41 47.22 -10.97
CA THR A 915 30.36 47.40 -9.96
C THR A 915 29.84 46.05 -9.46
N ARG A 916 29.62 45.91 -8.15
CA ARG A 916 28.98 44.72 -7.55
C ARG A 916 27.66 44.41 -8.25
N SER A 917 27.46 43.15 -8.62
CA SER A 917 26.28 42.71 -9.36
C SER A 917 25.87 41.33 -8.87
N TYR A 918 24.64 41.22 -8.37
CA TYR A 918 24.09 39.98 -7.84
C TYR A 918 22.77 39.62 -8.55
N THR A 919 22.58 38.34 -8.82
CA THR A 919 21.33 37.77 -9.36
C THR A 919 20.71 36.84 -8.33
N ASP A 920 19.47 37.11 -7.91
CA ASP A 920 18.67 36.15 -7.13
C ASP A 920 18.13 35.07 -8.06
N ASN A 921 18.54 33.82 -7.84
CA ASN A 921 18.15 32.69 -8.67
C ASN A 921 16.76 32.14 -8.33
N ALA A 922 16.00 32.79 -7.43
CA ALA A 922 14.66 32.39 -6.99
C ALA A 922 14.57 30.95 -6.40
N ASN A 923 15.71 30.41 -5.95
CA ASN A 923 15.85 29.07 -5.39
C ASN A 923 16.69 29.04 -4.09
N ASN A 924 16.68 30.16 -3.35
CA ASN A 924 17.48 30.44 -2.16
C ASN A 924 18.99 30.51 -2.38
N THR A 925 19.43 30.80 -3.61
CA THR A 925 20.83 31.07 -3.94
C THR A 925 21.00 32.41 -4.65
N ILE A 926 22.14 33.06 -4.45
CA ILE A 926 22.53 34.31 -5.09
C ILE A 926 23.78 34.06 -5.95
N THR A 927 23.71 34.42 -7.22
CA THR A 927 24.89 34.46 -8.10
C THR A 927 25.56 35.82 -7.99
N ASP A 928 26.84 35.83 -7.63
CA ASP A 928 27.71 37.01 -7.79
C ASP A 928 28.20 37.04 -9.24
N ASN A 929 27.66 37.96 -10.04
CA ASN A 929 27.96 38.08 -11.47
C ASN A 929 29.38 38.63 -11.74
N VAL A 930 30.10 39.07 -10.70
CA VAL A 930 31.47 39.58 -10.82
C VAL A 930 32.49 38.48 -10.53
N THR A 931 32.28 37.69 -9.47
CA THR A 931 33.17 36.57 -9.12
C THR A 931 32.78 35.25 -9.80
N GLY A 932 31.56 35.16 -10.33
CA GLY A 932 30.98 33.91 -10.85
C GLY A 932 30.62 32.90 -9.76
N LEU A 933 30.71 33.28 -8.48
CA LEU A 933 30.39 32.39 -7.36
C LEU A 933 28.90 32.37 -7.05
N ILE A 934 28.41 31.22 -6.59
CA ILE A 934 27.02 31.07 -6.14
C ILE A 934 27.01 30.86 -4.63
N TRP A 935 26.22 31.68 -3.96
CA TRP A 935 26.16 31.81 -2.52
C TRP A 935 24.79 31.40 -1.98
N GLN A 936 24.76 30.88 -0.77
CA GLN A 936 23.52 30.71 -0.01
C GLN A 936 22.87 32.09 0.23
N LYS A 937 21.57 32.24 -0.05
CA LYS A 937 20.83 33.51 0.11
C LYS A 937 20.49 33.82 1.57
N GLU A 938 19.98 32.82 2.29
CA GLU A 938 19.69 32.87 3.72
C GLU A 938 20.61 31.90 4.43
N ASP A 939 21.46 32.38 5.34
CA ASP A 939 22.13 31.46 6.26
C ASP A 939 21.12 30.85 7.24
N ASP A 940 21.55 29.86 8.01
CA ASP A 940 20.64 29.11 8.89
C ASP A 940 20.43 29.73 10.28
N ASN A 941 20.89 30.96 10.52
CA ASN A 941 20.78 31.68 11.80
C ASN A 941 21.31 30.89 13.01
N THR A 942 22.25 29.95 12.81
CA THR A 942 22.89 29.21 13.90
C THR A 942 24.41 29.29 13.85
N THR A 943 25.05 29.36 15.02
CA THR A 943 26.50 29.41 15.13
C THR A 943 27.10 28.00 15.21
N LYS A 944 28.29 27.81 14.63
CA LYS A 944 28.97 26.51 14.49
C LYS A 944 30.45 26.60 14.77
N THR A 945 31.04 25.52 15.29
CA THR A 945 32.51 25.41 15.33
C THR A 945 33.07 25.35 13.91
N TRP A 946 34.38 25.59 13.74
CA TRP A 946 34.99 25.57 12.41
C TRP A 946 34.85 24.20 11.73
N ALA A 947 34.91 23.11 12.50
CA ALA A 947 34.69 21.75 12.01
C ALA A 947 33.22 21.51 11.63
N ASP A 948 32.28 21.96 12.47
CA ASP A 948 30.84 21.81 12.20
C ASP A 948 30.38 22.67 11.02
N ALA A 949 30.99 23.83 10.80
CA ALA A 949 30.75 24.68 9.62
C ALA A 949 31.16 23.97 8.32
N SER A 950 32.29 23.25 8.34
CA SER A 950 32.71 22.41 7.21
C SER A 950 31.70 21.29 6.94
N THR A 951 31.26 20.59 7.99
CA THR A 951 30.26 19.53 7.89
C THR A 951 28.93 20.07 7.34
N TYR A 952 28.46 21.19 7.88
CA TYR A 952 27.24 21.87 7.44
C TYR A 952 27.28 22.22 5.96
N CYS A 953 28.32 22.92 5.50
CA CYS A 953 28.39 23.30 4.09
C CYS A 953 28.50 22.08 3.17
N SER A 954 29.30 21.07 3.52
CA SER A 954 29.42 19.86 2.70
C SER A 954 28.14 19.00 2.64
N GLY A 955 27.27 19.11 3.66
CA GLY A 955 25.99 18.41 3.71
C GLY A 955 24.81 19.23 3.19
N LEU A 956 25.01 20.51 2.86
CA LEU A 956 23.95 21.41 2.41
C LEU A 956 23.47 21.00 1.01
N THR A 957 22.17 20.85 0.84
CA THR A 957 21.53 20.69 -0.48
C THR A 957 20.61 21.87 -0.71
N LEU A 958 21.02 22.77 -1.62
CA LEU A 958 20.35 24.05 -1.87
C LEU A 958 20.47 24.45 -3.34
N GLY A 959 19.40 25.00 -3.92
CA GLY A 959 19.37 25.42 -5.33
C GLY A 959 19.64 24.29 -6.34
N GLY A 960 19.28 23.04 -5.99
CA GLY A 960 19.51 21.86 -6.83
C GLY A 960 20.94 21.31 -6.83
N SER A 961 21.84 21.82 -5.98
CA SER A 961 23.23 21.34 -5.86
C SER A 961 23.58 20.89 -4.44
N SER A 962 24.46 19.90 -4.33
CA SER A 962 25.13 19.43 -3.11
C SER A 962 26.61 19.83 -3.03
N SER A 963 27.13 20.62 -3.99
CA SER A 963 28.56 20.98 -4.09
C SER A 963 28.99 22.17 -3.22
N TRP A 964 28.34 22.34 -2.07
CA TRP A 964 28.55 23.48 -1.17
C TRP A 964 29.78 23.30 -0.29
N ARG A 965 30.51 24.39 -0.04
CA ARG A 965 31.70 24.40 0.82
C ARG A 965 31.80 25.70 1.62
N VAL A 966 32.67 25.68 2.63
CA VAL A 966 33.06 26.89 3.37
C VAL A 966 33.90 27.78 2.44
N PRO A 967 33.58 29.08 2.30
CA PRO A 967 34.34 30.00 1.48
C PRO A 967 35.75 30.18 2.04
N ASN A 968 36.75 30.38 1.19
CA ASN A 968 38.03 30.87 1.66
C ASN A 968 37.90 32.35 2.06
N ILE A 969 38.92 32.90 2.74
CA ILE A 969 38.84 34.26 3.29
C ILE A 969 38.67 35.33 2.20
N GLU A 970 39.26 35.13 1.02
CA GLU A 970 39.15 36.06 -0.10
C GLU A 970 37.71 36.06 -0.65
N GLU A 971 37.14 34.87 -0.85
CA GLU A 971 35.75 34.69 -1.29
C GLU A 971 34.76 35.28 -0.28
N LEU A 972 34.95 35.03 1.02
CA LEU A 972 34.06 35.58 2.04
C LEU A 972 34.19 37.10 2.13
N SER A 973 35.41 37.62 2.00
CA SER A 973 35.68 39.06 2.02
C SER A 973 35.06 39.78 0.82
N SER A 974 34.90 39.10 -0.32
CA SER A 974 34.29 39.68 -1.53
C SER A 974 32.79 39.97 -1.37
N LEU A 975 32.14 39.49 -0.31
CA LEU A 975 30.75 39.88 0.01
C LEU A 975 30.66 41.23 0.74
N SER A 976 31.79 41.79 1.18
CA SER A 976 31.84 43.03 1.95
C SER A 976 31.36 44.22 1.13
N ASP A 977 30.35 44.92 1.66
CA ASP A 977 29.87 46.20 1.14
C ASP A 977 30.21 47.31 2.13
N TYR A 978 31.37 47.95 1.93
CA TYR A 978 31.83 49.04 2.79
C TYR A 978 30.96 50.31 2.74
N ASN A 979 29.95 50.37 1.86
CA ASN A 979 28.95 51.44 1.86
C ASN A 979 27.83 51.16 2.88
N ARG A 980 27.89 50.01 3.56
CA ARG A 980 26.91 49.53 4.53
C ARG A 980 27.62 49.16 5.83
N THR A 981 26.90 49.27 6.93
CA THR A 981 27.31 48.75 8.24
C THR A 981 26.10 48.07 8.87
N ASN A 982 26.32 47.07 9.72
CA ASN A 982 25.27 46.35 10.45
C ASN A 982 24.08 45.78 9.62
N PRO A 983 24.26 44.79 8.73
CA PRO A 983 25.52 44.20 8.30
C PRO A 983 26.08 44.87 7.01
N SER A 984 27.40 44.94 6.91
CA SER A 984 28.21 45.43 5.79
C SER A 984 28.27 44.44 4.62
N ILE A 985 27.10 44.01 4.16
CA ILE A 985 26.88 43.10 3.01
C ILE A 985 25.66 43.59 2.23
N ASN A 986 25.59 43.28 0.93
CA ASN A 986 24.42 43.63 0.12
C ASN A 986 23.13 43.02 0.70
N SER A 987 22.05 43.80 0.76
CA SER A 987 20.75 43.38 1.34
C SER A 987 20.08 42.20 0.63
N ILE A 988 20.56 41.79 -0.54
CA ILE A 988 20.11 40.57 -1.22
C ILE A 988 20.44 39.31 -0.41
N PHE A 989 21.47 39.36 0.44
CA PHE A 989 21.84 38.32 1.40
C PHE A 989 21.04 38.53 2.69
N THR A 990 19.93 37.82 2.81
CA THR A 990 19.05 37.86 3.98
C THR A 990 19.61 37.00 5.11
N SER A 991 19.11 37.25 6.33
CA SER A 991 19.54 36.57 7.57
C SER A 991 21.02 36.77 7.95
N THR A 992 21.70 37.81 7.45
CA THR A 992 23.11 38.04 7.82
C THR A 992 23.24 38.71 9.19
N GLU A 993 23.90 38.04 10.13
CA GLU A 993 24.32 38.60 11.41
C GLU A 993 25.47 39.60 11.22
N SER A 994 25.51 40.66 12.03
CA SER A 994 26.56 41.69 11.96
C SER A 994 27.84 41.27 12.69
N TYR A 995 28.13 39.97 12.77
CA TYR A 995 29.23 39.41 13.55
C TYR A 995 30.12 38.48 12.71
N HIS A 996 30.90 37.61 13.36
CA HIS A 996 31.87 36.75 12.70
C HIS A 996 31.22 35.69 11.79
N TYR A 997 31.77 35.54 10.58
CA TYR A 997 31.49 34.45 9.64
C TYR A 997 32.74 33.64 9.35
N TRP A 998 32.62 32.32 9.38
CA TRP A 998 33.74 31.41 9.14
C TRP A 998 34.24 31.41 7.70
N SER A 999 35.56 31.41 7.54
CA SER A 999 36.23 31.01 6.30
C SER A 999 36.98 29.69 6.47
N SER A 1000 37.30 29.02 5.37
CA SER A 1000 38.13 27.82 5.32
C SER A 1000 39.63 28.13 5.45
N THR A 1001 40.01 29.41 5.46
CA THR A 1001 41.42 29.82 5.55
C THR A 1001 41.93 29.71 6.98
N VAL A 1002 42.94 28.88 7.19
CA VAL A 1002 43.62 28.71 8.47
C VAL A 1002 44.58 29.87 8.72
N PHE A 1003 44.65 30.37 9.96
CA PHE A 1003 45.63 31.38 10.33
C PHE A 1003 47.01 30.74 10.43
N VAL A 1004 47.89 31.03 9.47
CA VAL A 1004 49.17 30.31 9.30
C VAL A 1004 50.08 30.43 10.54
N SER A 1005 50.05 31.58 11.22
CA SER A 1005 50.86 31.81 12.42
C SER A 1005 50.34 31.07 13.67
N ASN A 1006 49.09 30.61 13.68
CA ASN A 1006 48.54 29.71 14.70
C ASN A 1006 47.41 28.88 14.11
N THR A 1007 47.72 27.63 13.75
CA THR A 1007 46.81 26.72 13.04
C THR A 1007 45.60 26.26 13.85
N ALA A 1008 45.55 26.56 15.15
CA ALA A 1008 44.37 26.39 16.00
C ALA A 1008 43.29 27.46 15.73
N ASN A 1009 43.62 28.53 15.00
CA ASN A 1009 42.70 29.59 14.61
C ASN A 1009 42.37 29.51 13.11
N ALA A 1010 41.22 30.04 12.73
CA ALA A 1010 40.85 30.28 11.34
C ALA A 1010 40.38 31.73 11.15
N PHE A 1011 40.51 32.24 9.93
CA PHE A 1011 40.08 33.59 9.60
C PHE A 1011 38.55 33.67 9.50
N THR A 1012 38.03 34.84 9.87
CA THR A 1012 36.62 35.20 9.82
C THR A 1012 36.44 36.61 9.26
N VAL A 1013 35.30 36.88 8.64
CA VAL A 1013 34.87 38.25 8.31
C VAL A 1013 33.81 38.69 9.33
N ILE A 1014 33.96 39.87 9.92
CA ILE A 1014 32.97 40.49 10.81
C ILE A 1014 32.12 41.46 9.99
N PHE A 1015 30.85 41.13 9.74
CA PHE A 1015 29.97 41.95 8.91
C PHE A 1015 29.34 43.16 9.64
N ASP A 1016 29.78 43.56 10.84
CA ASP A 1016 29.44 44.90 11.37
C ASP A 1016 30.00 45.98 10.43
N GLU A 1017 31.29 45.79 10.11
CA GLU A 1017 32.16 46.78 9.50
C GLU A 1017 33.09 46.17 8.42
N SER A 1018 32.87 44.90 8.05
CA SER A 1018 33.69 44.12 7.12
C SER A 1018 35.16 44.04 7.54
N VAL A 1019 35.39 43.69 8.80
CA VAL A 1019 36.72 43.56 9.39
C VAL A 1019 37.19 42.10 9.31
N LEU A 1020 38.42 41.90 8.83
CA LEU A 1020 39.10 40.60 8.90
C LEU A 1020 39.57 40.33 10.33
N SER A 1021 39.22 39.17 10.85
CA SER A 1021 39.64 38.71 12.18
C SER A 1021 40.01 37.22 12.14
N PHE A 1022 40.55 36.69 13.22
CA PHE A 1022 40.81 35.27 13.39
C PHE A 1022 40.47 34.86 14.82
N ILE A 1023 39.82 33.71 14.97
CA ILE A 1023 39.39 33.19 16.28
C ILE A 1023 39.69 31.69 16.38
N PRO A 1024 39.74 31.11 17.60
CA PRO A 1024 39.94 29.68 17.78
C PRO A 1024 38.89 28.85 17.04
N LYS A 1025 39.31 27.76 16.39
CA LYS A 1025 38.43 26.84 15.65
C LYS A 1025 37.36 26.18 16.52
N THR A 1026 37.53 26.21 17.84
CA THR A 1026 36.58 25.71 18.84
C THR A 1026 35.45 26.71 19.15
N SER A 1027 35.54 27.96 18.71
CA SER A 1027 34.49 28.97 18.89
C SER A 1027 33.31 28.72 17.94
N THR A 1028 32.10 29.04 18.37
CA THR A 1028 30.89 28.93 17.54
C THR A 1028 30.54 30.28 16.91
N VAL A 1029 30.61 30.40 15.58
CA VAL A 1029 30.20 31.61 14.82
C VAL A 1029 29.42 31.25 13.55
N SER A 1030 28.86 32.24 12.86
CA SER A 1030 27.99 32.03 11.69
C SER A 1030 28.77 31.52 10.46
N ILE A 1031 28.06 30.96 9.48
CA ILE A 1031 28.65 30.48 8.22
C ILE A 1031 27.67 30.72 7.07
N ARG A 1032 28.20 31.12 5.91
CA ARG A 1032 27.47 31.21 4.65
C ARG A 1032 28.22 30.39 3.60
N CYS A 1033 27.57 29.37 3.05
CA CYS A 1033 28.23 28.45 2.15
C CYS A 1033 28.33 29.02 0.72
N VAL A 1034 29.37 28.61 0.00
CA VAL A 1034 29.65 29.01 -1.38
C VAL A 1034 29.88 27.78 -2.26
N ARG A 1035 29.64 27.93 -3.57
CA ARG A 1035 30.06 27.00 -4.61
C ARG A 1035 30.48 27.76 -5.87
N THR A 1036 31.19 27.09 -6.77
CA THR A 1036 31.50 27.65 -8.09
C THR A 1036 30.21 27.77 -8.92
N GLY A 1037 30.06 28.88 -9.66
CA GLY A 1037 29.12 28.96 -10.77
C GLY A 1037 29.54 28.03 -11.89
N LEU A 1038 28.56 27.57 -12.68
CA LEU A 1038 28.83 26.85 -13.93
C LEU A 1038 29.31 27.82 -15.01
#